data_AF-A0A4V3CJF3-F1
#
_entry.id   AF-A0A4V3CJF3-F1
#
_cell.length_a   1.000
_cell.length_b   1.000
_cell.length_c   1.000
_cell.angle_alpha   90.00
_cell.angle_beta   90.00
_cell.angle_gamma   90.00
#
_symmetry.space_group_name_H-M   'P 1'
#
loop_
_entity.id
_entity.type
_entity.pdbx_description
1 polymer ?
#
loop_
_entity_poly.entity_id
_entity_poly.type
_entity_poly.pdbx_seq_one_letter_code
_entity_poly.pdbx_strand_id
1 'polypeptide(L)'
;MKTKRQDRDTNRSNVPDRLRAGTLSLILGLGCWMPPALAQQATASKPASAKSAAAQPVSGSPAAAGFSITPRPAWVQAVSLEGLPGLPSAPVQVLLMDDQTRVGAPGGTVRYQHALRQINSSAGLEAGSQIEFIFDPSYERLQIHELVIWREGKRLDRLDRKAVKLLQRETQLERQIVDGRVTASIVLEDLRVGDRVEWSASLVGDNPVFEGRFVDTQWLSASRGPVGLVQRRLLAPAERKIQHRVAVPGVELSEPTRSDGLRETVLRRRAVPQFRYDPLVPAEDNYADLLEWSEFESWSEVAAWAERQFAPALREREPLAAKAAEIRAASSDPERRLELALDFVQKEIRYFGTEIGASSHRPAGATQVMRQRFGDCKDKAALLVNLLAQLEIEAQPALVSTTLRRGMDKRLPSPLNFDHAIVAVKRGEGWLWLDATRSLQTGPAIERAVSGLSPALLARSGESAPLATPLARDQLRAEVRDVFSFARLAEPGELVSEAVYYGEVAENLRMARASQPQEAFEALLMGDLARAYPAYQRQGAVQVEDVPGRNALRITQRLRAHGDTWRLLSKGVMATDVAVSGVMGPLRLPDMTPREQALNVSLPGSYRHLVRFEFSEQAYARESESPFAESNEFYELRLRSKGGPRFGEFNAELQLKADRIEAAQWTRYRDALQKLWPRLATQLTLPVMAPERLEDFRSASKVLSERLRSGRLKVATQVQANAHYDLLAQELILAGKRLPPKLQARVQMEHGQSLDYLGQHQAARQAFESAIQLDPALSEAQASFAVNALIRGQDAEAQRAAEQALRLAPNEPAPRYTRAQARYMAGDYAGASEDLRELLRGGTGSETERGYRGLWLFLAQQAQGQDGRAATADLVGSSDKPAWPMPLLRMLRGELSLKEVQAQVAADKVEQAGRECELYFFAAQKAVLERDTEQARRWLDRSLATGVMEFIEYGLARRERERLASR
;
A
#
# COMPACT_ATOMS: atom_id res chain seq x y z
N MET A 1 -19.05 -8.65 46.86
CA MET A 1 -20.50 -8.66 47.21
C MET A 1 -21.23 -7.70 46.29
N LYS A 2 -22.44 -8.11 45.87
CA LYS A 2 -23.17 -7.68 44.67
C LYS A 2 -23.76 -6.26 44.75
N THR A 3 -23.56 -5.46 43.70
CA THR A 3 -24.52 -4.41 43.25
C THR A 3 -24.66 -4.49 41.73
N LYS A 4 -25.92 -4.54 41.29
CA LYS A 4 -26.38 -4.93 39.95
C LYS A 4 -26.26 -3.77 38.95
N ARG A 5 -25.80 -4.12 37.74
CA ARG A 5 -25.98 -3.38 36.48
C ARG A 5 -27.47 -3.16 36.19
N GLN A 6 -27.81 -1.99 35.66
CA GLN A 6 -29.10 -1.70 35.05
C GLN A 6 -28.85 -1.13 33.66
N ASP A 7 -29.25 -1.92 32.66
CA ASP A 7 -29.19 -1.61 31.24
C ASP A 7 -30.09 -0.40 30.90
N ARG A 8 -29.55 0.54 30.12
CA ARG A 8 -30.29 1.61 29.45
C ARG A 8 -30.30 1.31 27.97
N ASP A 9 -31.44 0.83 27.48
CA ASP A 9 -31.81 0.88 26.07
C ASP A 9 -33.34 0.94 25.95
N THR A 10 -33.83 1.97 25.26
CA THR A 10 -35.08 2.08 24.47
C THR A 10 -35.54 3.53 24.41
N ASN A 11 -35.04 4.28 23.42
CA ASN A 11 -35.67 5.50 22.92
C ASN A 11 -35.91 5.27 21.42
N ARG A 12 -37.15 4.95 21.04
CA ARG A 12 -37.55 4.66 19.66
C ARG A 12 -38.09 5.93 19.02
N SER A 13 -37.29 6.53 18.15
CA SER A 13 -37.76 7.43 17.09
C SER A 13 -37.17 6.92 15.78
N ASN A 14 -38.03 6.59 14.81
CA ASN A 14 -37.64 6.04 13.52
C ASN A 14 -36.80 7.06 12.73
N VAL A 15 -35.48 6.89 12.76
CA VAL A 15 -34.51 7.46 11.82
C VAL A 15 -33.82 6.24 11.18
N PRO A 16 -33.73 6.14 9.85
CA PRO A 16 -33.13 4.98 9.20
C PRO A 16 -31.65 4.85 9.58
N ASP A 17 -31.29 3.69 10.12
CA ASP A 17 -29.91 3.27 10.41
C ASP A 17 -29.11 3.11 9.11
N ARG A 18 -28.55 4.21 8.60
CA ARG A 18 -27.46 4.21 7.61
C ARG A 18 -26.40 5.25 7.97
N LEU A 19 -25.78 5.11 9.13
CA LEU A 19 -24.63 5.95 9.56
C LEU A 19 -23.50 5.15 10.25
N ARG A 20 -23.34 3.86 9.92
CA ARG A 20 -22.21 3.03 10.41
C ARG A 20 -21.27 2.46 9.34
N ALA A 21 -21.27 3.03 8.13
CA ALA A 21 -20.36 2.60 7.04
C ALA A 21 -19.25 3.61 6.68
N GLY A 22 -19.15 4.76 7.36
CA GLY A 22 -18.29 5.88 6.96
C GLY A 22 -16.82 5.87 7.45
N THR A 23 -16.40 4.85 8.19
CA THR A 23 -15.03 4.70 8.73
C THR A 23 -14.32 3.42 8.29
N LEU A 24 -15.03 2.45 7.69
CA LEU A 24 -14.42 1.20 7.20
C LEU A 24 -13.86 1.28 5.77
N SER A 25 -14.32 2.24 4.95
CA SER A 25 -13.93 2.31 3.53
C SER A 25 -12.50 2.82 3.27
N LEU A 26 -11.80 3.30 4.29
CA LEU A 26 -10.36 3.65 4.20
C LEU A 26 -9.42 2.48 4.59
N ILE A 27 -9.98 1.38 5.12
CA ILE A 27 -9.19 0.23 5.63
C ILE A 27 -9.12 -0.93 4.62
N LEU A 28 -9.99 -0.98 3.61
CA LEU A 28 -10.14 -2.15 2.71
C LEU A 28 -9.80 -1.92 1.22
N GLY A 29 -9.06 -0.86 0.91
CA GLY A 29 -8.51 -0.60 -0.43
C GLY A 29 -6.99 -0.81 -0.51
N LEU A 30 -6.47 -1.88 0.11
CA LEU A 30 -5.05 -2.24 0.06
C LEU A 30 -4.84 -3.25 -1.07
N GLY A 31 -4.45 -2.74 -2.23
CA GLY A 31 -4.00 -3.54 -3.34
C GLY A 31 -3.36 -2.64 -4.37
N CYS A 32 -2.14 -3.01 -4.76
CA CYS A 32 -1.39 -2.50 -5.92
C CYS A 32 -0.40 -1.34 -5.67
N TRP A 33 0.87 -1.72 -5.86
CA TRP A 33 2.05 -0.97 -6.33
C TRP A 33 3.09 -0.56 -5.28
N MET A 34 4.18 -1.33 -5.29
CA MET A 34 5.52 -0.96 -4.84
C MET A 34 6.02 0.28 -5.61
N PRO A 35 6.96 1.07 -5.05
CA PRO A 35 7.68 2.07 -5.84
C PRO A 35 8.39 1.39 -7.04
N PRO A 36 8.44 2.00 -8.23
CA PRO A 36 8.99 1.38 -9.44
C PRO A 36 10.49 1.07 -9.42
N ALA A 37 11.21 1.43 -8.34
CA ALA A 37 12.65 1.23 -8.25
C ALA A 37 13.07 -0.23 -7.96
N LEU A 38 12.13 -1.13 -7.63
CA LEU A 38 12.41 -2.54 -7.32
C LEU A 38 11.65 -3.55 -8.19
N ALA A 39 10.91 -3.11 -9.22
CA ALA A 39 10.15 -3.98 -10.11
C ALA A 39 10.30 -3.57 -11.59
N GLN A 40 11.52 -3.70 -12.14
CA GLN A 40 11.71 -3.85 -13.58
C GLN A 40 12.02 -5.31 -13.89
N GLN A 41 10.99 -6.16 -13.94
CA GLN A 41 10.98 -7.38 -14.72
C GLN A 41 9.55 -7.65 -15.22
N ALA A 42 9.48 -7.98 -16.53
CA ALA A 42 8.36 -8.58 -17.25
C ALA A 42 7.15 -7.69 -17.63
N THR A 43 7.30 -6.88 -18.68
CA THR A 43 6.33 -6.86 -19.81
C THR A 43 7.07 -6.53 -21.12
N ALA A 44 7.41 -7.56 -21.89
CA ALA A 44 7.95 -7.37 -23.24
C ALA A 44 6.80 -7.10 -24.22
N SER A 45 6.71 -5.87 -24.74
CA SER A 45 6.03 -5.62 -26.01
C SER A 45 6.95 -6.05 -27.16
N LYS A 46 6.39 -6.72 -28.17
CA LYS A 46 7.11 -7.20 -29.36
C LYS A 46 7.90 -6.05 -30.01
N PRO A 47 9.23 -6.17 -30.23
CA PRO A 47 9.94 -5.18 -31.02
C PRO A 47 9.61 -5.38 -32.51
N ALA A 48 9.28 -4.29 -33.19
CA ALA A 48 9.19 -4.23 -34.63
C ALA A 48 10.57 -4.49 -35.26
N SER A 49 10.59 -5.28 -36.33
CA SER A 49 11.80 -5.69 -37.04
C SER A 49 12.54 -4.51 -37.66
N ALA A 50 13.68 -4.13 -37.09
CA ALA A 50 14.69 -3.31 -37.76
C ALA A 50 15.86 -4.20 -38.18
N LYS A 51 16.11 -4.28 -39.49
CA LYS A 51 17.22 -5.03 -40.10
C LYS A 51 18.55 -4.45 -39.61
N SER A 52 19.33 -5.20 -38.83
CA SER A 52 20.72 -4.84 -38.54
C SER A 52 21.62 -5.26 -39.71
N ALA A 53 22.50 -4.36 -40.11
CA ALA A 53 23.51 -4.61 -41.13
C ALA A 53 24.56 -5.59 -40.60
N ALA A 54 24.89 -6.59 -41.42
CA ALA A 54 25.82 -7.66 -41.09
C ALA A 54 27.25 -7.11 -40.92
N ALA A 55 27.82 -7.26 -39.72
CA ALA A 55 29.25 -7.12 -39.50
C ALA A 55 29.97 -8.39 -39.96
N GLN A 56 31.00 -8.25 -40.79
CA GLN A 56 31.81 -9.35 -41.30
C GLN A 56 32.69 -9.97 -40.20
N PRO A 57 32.93 -11.30 -40.24
CA PRO A 57 33.71 -11.99 -39.21
C PRO A 57 35.21 -11.76 -39.43
N VAL A 58 35.90 -11.31 -38.38
CA VAL A 58 37.37 -11.29 -38.33
C VAL A 58 37.86 -12.71 -38.09
N SER A 59 38.65 -13.24 -39.01
CA SER A 59 39.20 -14.59 -39.01
C SER A 59 40.30 -14.76 -37.95
N GLY A 60 40.02 -15.56 -36.92
CA GLY A 60 40.99 -16.14 -35.99
C GLY A 60 40.84 -17.67 -35.95
N SER A 61 41.98 -18.36 -35.87
CA SER A 61 42.20 -19.82 -35.95
C SER A 61 41.25 -20.70 -35.09
N PRO A 62 40.88 -21.94 -35.53
CA PRO A 62 39.79 -22.70 -34.93
C PRO A 62 40.23 -23.52 -33.70
N ALA A 63 40.03 -22.98 -32.50
CA ALA A 63 39.70 -23.77 -31.31
C ALA A 63 38.17 -23.78 -31.15
N ALA A 64 37.50 -24.61 -31.93
CA ALA A 64 36.05 -24.57 -32.08
C ALA A 64 35.31 -25.24 -30.89
N ALA A 65 34.50 -24.42 -30.20
CA ALA A 65 33.34 -24.73 -29.35
C ALA A 65 33.56 -25.26 -27.91
N GLY A 66 33.74 -24.32 -26.96
CA GLY A 66 33.14 -24.16 -25.61
C GLY A 66 33.01 -25.32 -24.60
N PHE A 67 32.82 -26.57 -25.02
CA PHE A 67 32.66 -27.72 -24.14
C PHE A 67 33.16 -29.03 -24.77
N SER A 68 33.46 -30.00 -23.92
CA SER A 68 33.83 -31.37 -24.32
C SER A 68 32.94 -32.39 -23.63
N ILE A 69 32.83 -33.59 -24.21
CA ILE A 69 32.21 -34.75 -23.55
C ILE A 69 33.36 -35.68 -23.17
N THR A 70 33.51 -35.97 -21.88
CA THR A 70 34.62 -36.78 -21.35
C THR A 70 34.11 -37.74 -20.29
N PRO A 71 34.79 -38.88 -20.06
CA PRO A 71 34.48 -39.73 -18.92
C PRO A 71 34.59 -38.96 -17.59
N ARG A 72 33.85 -39.42 -16.58
CA ARG A 72 33.95 -38.90 -15.21
C ARG A 72 35.41 -38.93 -14.73
N PRO A 73 35.94 -37.85 -14.12
CA PRO A 73 37.32 -37.85 -13.63
C PRO A 73 37.54 -38.91 -12.54
N ALA A 74 38.66 -39.63 -12.60
CA ALA A 74 38.94 -40.76 -11.71
C ALA A 74 39.08 -40.40 -10.21
N TRP A 75 39.31 -39.12 -9.89
CA TRP A 75 39.46 -38.64 -8.51
C TRP A 75 38.12 -38.32 -7.83
N VAL A 76 37.02 -38.30 -8.60
CA VAL A 76 35.66 -38.06 -8.11
C VAL A 76 35.18 -39.30 -7.35
N GLN A 77 34.69 -39.11 -6.13
CA GLN A 77 34.13 -40.20 -5.33
C GLN A 77 32.63 -40.36 -5.61
N ALA A 78 32.15 -41.59 -5.81
CA ALA A 78 30.71 -41.83 -5.94
C ALA A 78 30.00 -41.62 -4.60
N VAL A 79 28.78 -41.05 -4.66
CA VAL A 79 27.95 -40.78 -3.48
C VAL A 79 26.81 -41.79 -3.42
N SER A 80 26.64 -42.46 -2.27
CA SER A 80 25.49 -43.33 -2.04
C SER A 80 24.28 -42.52 -1.55
N LEU A 81 23.10 -42.83 -2.11
CA LEU A 81 21.81 -42.27 -1.70
C LEU A 81 21.02 -43.20 -0.76
N GLU A 82 21.62 -44.33 -0.37
CA GLU A 82 21.00 -45.28 0.54
C GLU A 82 20.81 -44.68 1.93
N GLY A 83 19.68 -44.98 2.55
CA GLY A 83 19.35 -44.51 3.91
C GLY A 83 19.05 -43.02 4.02
N LEU A 84 18.87 -42.29 2.91
CA LEU A 84 18.41 -40.90 2.95
C LEU A 84 16.93 -40.81 3.39
N PRO A 85 16.57 -39.82 4.21
CA PRO A 85 15.18 -39.60 4.62
C PRO A 85 14.31 -39.19 3.41
N GLY A 86 13.01 -39.48 3.51
CA GLY A 86 12.03 -39.04 2.50
C GLY A 86 11.93 -37.52 2.44
N LEU A 87 11.69 -36.99 1.23
CA LEU A 87 11.54 -35.56 1.00
C LEU A 87 10.05 -35.15 0.97
N PRO A 88 9.71 -33.92 1.42
CA PRO A 88 8.37 -33.37 1.23
C PRO A 88 7.95 -33.39 -0.23
N SER A 89 6.66 -33.59 -0.49
CA SER A 89 6.12 -33.56 -1.85
C SER A 89 6.34 -32.18 -2.49
N ALA A 90 6.89 -32.17 -3.70
CA ALA A 90 7.17 -30.98 -4.49
C ALA A 90 7.17 -31.35 -5.98
N PRO A 91 6.86 -30.40 -6.90
CA PRO A 91 6.90 -30.64 -8.34
C PRO A 91 8.23 -31.26 -8.82
N VAL A 92 9.34 -30.78 -8.26
CA VAL A 92 10.68 -31.36 -8.39
C VAL A 92 11.25 -31.61 -7.00
N GLN A 93 11.84 -32.77 -6.79
CA GLN A 93 12.66 -33.08 -5.62
C GLN A 93 14.10 -33.28 -6.08
N VAL A 94 15.07 -32.62 -5.44
CA VAL A 94 16.49 -32.79 -5.76
C VAL A 94 17.02 -33.91 -4.87
N LEU A 95 17.19 -35.11 -5.39
CA LEU A 95 17.66 -36.25 -4.60
C LEU A 95 19.14 -36.09 -4.20
N LEU A 96 19.96 -35.56 -5.10
CA LEU A 96 21.38 -35.33 -4.89
C LEU A 96 21.83 -33.98 -5.46
N MET A 97 22.66 -33.28 -4.71
CA MET A 97 23.49 -32.17 -5.14
C MET A 97 24.92 -32.40 -4.62
N ASP A 98 25.78 -32.99 -5.45
CA ASP A 98 27.18 -33.29 -5.13
C ASP A 98 28.11 -32.39 -5.94
N ASP A 99 28.89 -31.57 -5.23
CA ASP A 99 29.91 -30.74 -5.83
C ASP A 99 31.27 -31.12 -5.24
N GLN A 100 32.20 -31.54 -6.09
CA GLN A 100 33.55 -31.92 -5.71
C GLN A 100 34.56 -31.03 -6.43
N THR A 101 35.49 -30.43 -5.69
CA THR A 101 36.48 -29.51 -6.22
C THR A 101 37.87 -30.07 -5.99
N ARG A 102 38.68 -30.15 -7.05
CA ARG A 102 40.10 -30.47 -6.98
C ARG A 102 40.93 -29.24 -7.31
N VAL A 103 41.60 -28.69 -6.30
CA VAL A 103 42.51 -27.54 -6.42
C VAL A 103 43.90 -28.05 -6.79
N GLY A 104 44.62 -27.30 -7.64
CA GLY A 104 45.99 -27.63 -8.04
C GLY A 104 46.11 -28.80 -9.04
N ALA A 105 45.04 -29.13 -9.76
CA ALA A 105 45.10 -30.10 -10.85
C ALA A 105 45.78 -29.50 -12.11
N PRO A 106 46.30 -30.34 -13.03
CA PRO A 106 46.82 -29.88 -14.31
C PRO A 106 45.76 -29.10 -15.10
N GLY A 107 46.06 -27.85 -15.46
CA GLY A 107 45.13 -26.97 -16.17
C GLY A 107 44.20 -26.13 -15.27
N GLY A 108 44.42 -26.13 -13.96
CA GLY A 108 43.68 -25.32 -12.99
C GLY A 108 42.77 -26.15 -12.08
N THR A 109 41.95 -25.48 -11.29
CA THR A 109 40.96 -26.13 -10.43
C THR A 109 39.89 -26.83 -11.26
N VAL A 110 39.52 -28.04 -10.84
CA VAL A 110 38.42 -28.82 -11.46
C VAL A 110 37.24 -28.84 -10.49
N ARG A 111 36.12 -28.24 -10.88
CA ARG A 111 34.85 -28.21 -10.13
C ARG A 111 33.86 -29.17 -10.78
N TYR A 112 33.75 -30.38 -10.23
CA TYR A 112 32.81 -31.41 -10.65
C TYR A 112 31.46 -31.22 -9.97
N GLN A 113 30.39 -31.35 -10.73
CA GLN A 113 29.00 -31.22 -10.30
C GLN A 113 28.24 -32.49 -10.71
N HIS A 114 27.44 -33.03 -9.80
CA HIS A 114 26.56 -34.18 -10.02
C HIS A 114 25.22 -33.95 -9.33
N ALA A 115 24.14 -34.05 -10.09
CA ALA A 115 22.80 -33.89 -9.54
C ALA A 115 21.85 -34.98 -10.03
N LEU A 116 20.92 -35.35 -9.15
CA LEU A 116 19.82 -36.26 -9.43
C LEU A 116 18.51 -35.59 -9.00
N ARG A 117 17.52 -35.51 -9.90
CA ARG A 117 16.23 -34.85 -9.67
C ARG A 117 15.08 -35.81 -9.96
N GLN A 118 14.06 -35.83 -9.13
CA GLN A 118 12.81 -36.56 -9.34
C GLN A 118 11.72 -35.60 -9.81
N ILE A 119 10.99 -35.97 -10.86
CA ILE A 119 9.88 -35.19 -11.41
C ILE A 119 8.55 -35.79 -10.97
N ASN A 120 7.72 -35.00 -10.28
CA ASN A 120 6.51 -35.51 -9.62
C ASN A 120 5.19 -34.94 -10.16
N SER A 121 5.24 -33.90 -11.02
CA SER A 121 4.03 -33.28 -11.57
C SER A 121 4.28 -32.63 -12.93
N SER A 122 3.21 -32.18 -13.59
CA SER A 122 3.29 -31.40 -14.83
C SER A 122 4.09 -30.11 -14.67
N ALA A 123 3.89 -29.36 -13.58
CA ALA A 123 4.72 -28.19 -13.25
C ALA A 123 6.20 -28.59 -13.06
N GLY A 124 6.46 -29.80 -12.58
CA GLY A 124 7.81 -30.36 -12.48
C GLY A 124 8.45 -30.64 -13.84
N LEU A 125 7.67 -30.99 -14.87
CA LEU A 125 8.18 -31.17 -16.23
C LEU A 125 8.72 -29.87 -16.81
N GLU A 126 7.99 -28.77 -16.61
CA GLU A 126 8.44 -27.45 -17.05
C GLU A 126 9.77 -27.07 -16.39
N ALA A 127 9.85 -27.18 -15.07
CA ALA A 127 11.06 -26.82 -14.32
C ALA A 127 12.24 -27.81 -14.46
N GLY A 128 11.94 -29.08 -14.76
CA GLY A 128 12.90 -30.19 -14.78
C GLY A 128 13.42 -30.58 -16.17
N SER A 129 12.78 -30.12 -17.24
CA SER A 129 13.14 -30.44 -18.63
C SER A 129 14.42 -29.77 -19.13
N GLN A 130 14.90 -28.73 -18.44
CA GLN A 130 16.07 -27.98 -18.87
C GLN A 130 17.26 -28.15 -17.90
N ILE A 131 18.41 -28.53 -18.46
CA ILE A 131 19.71 -28.57 -17.77
C ILE A 131 20.57 -27.44 -18.35
N GLU A 132 21.17 -26.64 -17.46
CA GLU A 132 22.00 -25.50 -17.82
C GLU A 132 23.33 -25.56 -17.07
N PHE A 133 24.43 -25.33 -17.78
CA PHE A 133 25.76 -25.13 -17.22
C PHE A 133 26.27 -23.74 -17.62
N ILE A 134 26.65 -22.93 -16.65
CA ILE A 134 27.14 -21.56 -16.88
C ILE A 134 28.63 -21.54 -16.59
N PHE A 135 29.43 -20.96 -17.49
CA PHE A 135 30.88 -20.83 -17.34
C PHE A 135 31.43 -19.63 -18.11
N ASP A 136 32.60 -19.12 -17.70
CA ASP A 136 33.33 -18.08 -18.43
C ASP A 136 34.35 -18.73 -19.38
N PRO A 137 34.16 -18.68 -20.71
CA PRO A 137 35.05 -19.34 -21.66
C PRO A 137 36.47 -18.71 -21.72
N SER A 138 36.69 -17.54 -21.11
CA SER A 138 38.01 -16.88 -21.10
C SER A 138 39.00 -17.55 -20.15
N TYR A 139 38.53 -18.27 -19.13
CA TYR A 139 39.38 -19.02 -18.21
C TYR A 139 38.83 -20.38 -17.78
N GLU A 140 37.57 -20.72 -18.09
CA GLU A 140 36.95 -22.01 -17.78
C GLU A 140 36.64 -22.82 -19.04
N ARG A 141 36.62 -24.15 -18.86
CA ARG A 141 36.18 -25.09 -19.89
C ARG A 141 35.16 -26.06 -19.29
N LEU A 142 34.03 -26.24 -19.99
CA LEU A 142 33.01 -27.21 -19.61
C LEU A 142 33.34 -28.61 -20.13
N GLN A 143 33.21 -29.61 -19.26
CA GLN A 143 33.30 -31.02 -19.60
C GLN A 143 32.02 -31.73 -19.12
N ILE A 144 31.21 -32.25 -20.02
CA ILE A 144 29.98 -32.98 -19.66
C ILE A 144 30.30 -34.46 -19.61
N HIS A 145 29.89 -35.14 -18.53
CA HIS A 145 30.23 -36.54 -18.31
C HIS A 145 29.05 -37.47 -18.48
N GLU A 146 27.86 -37.05 -18.05
CA GLU A 146 26.67 -37.91 -18.03
C GLU A 146 25.39 -37.09 -18.11
N LEU A 147 24.39 -37.61 -18.81
CA LEU A 147 23.01 -37.14 -18.79
C LEU A 147 22.06 -38.30 -19.04
N VAL A 148 21.24 -38.64 -18.04
CA VAL A 148 20.44 -39.86 -17.98
C VAL A 148 19.03 -39.56 -17.50
N ILE A 149 18.05 -40.22 -18.12
CA ILE A 149 16.69 -40.34 -17.59
C ILE A 149 16.49 -41.76 -17.05
N TRP A 150 16.08 -41.87 -15.80
CA TRP A 150 15.63 -43.13 -15.21
C TRP A 150 14.11 -43.21 -15.24
N ARG A 151 13.58 -44.18 -15.96
CA ARG A 151 12.14 -44.44 -16.07
C ARG A 151 11.83 -45.86 -15.63
N GLU A 152 11.01 -46.03 -14.60
CA GLU A 152 10.63 -47.35 -14.07
C GLU A 152 11.86 -48.26 -13.80
N GLY A 153 12.95 -47.66 -13.31
CA GLY A 153 14.22 -48.36 -13.05
C GLY A 153 15.12 -48.59 -14.28
N LYS A 154 14.68 -48.28 -15.50
CA LYS A 154 15.50 -48.38 -16.72
C LYS A 154 16.33 -47.12 -16.94
N ARG A 155 17.61 -47.29 -17.27
CA ARG A 155 18.55 -46.21 -17.63
C ARG A 155 18.38 -45.83 -19.09
N LEU A 156 18.03 -44.57 -19.39
CA LEU A 156 17.95 -44.01 -20.73
C LEU A 156 19.03 -42.94 -20.90
N ASP A 157 20.07 -43.23 -21.68
CA ASP A 157 21.12 -42.25 -21.97
C ASP A 157 20.60 -41.16 -22.91
N ARG A 158 20.79 -39.90 -22.52
CA ARG A 158 20.34 -38.72 -23.28
C ARG A 158 21.48 -37.77 -23.60
N LEU A 159 22.74 -38.13 -23.31
CA LEU A 159 23.87 -37.28 -23.61
C LEU A 159 24.24 -37.36 -25.09
N ASP A 160 23.66 -36.47 -25.90
CA ASP A 160 24.07 -36.24 -27.28
C ASP A 160 24.72 -34.86 -27.41
N ARG A 161 25.89 -34.79 -28.04
CA ARG A 161 26.58 -33.53 -28.37
C ARG A 161 25.66 -32.57 -29.14
N LYS A 162 24.78 -33.09 -30.00
CA LYS A 162 23.85 -32.28 -30.81
C LYS A 162 22.73 -31.63 -29.99
N ALA A 163 22.42 -32.18 -28.81
CA ALA A 163 21.40 -31.63 -27.92
C ALA A 163 21.90 -30.43 -27.10
N VAL A 164 23.23 -30.27 -26.98
CA VAL A 164 23.85 -29.17 -26.23
C VAL A 164 23.87 -27.90 -27.07
N LYS A 165 23.11 -26.90 -26.66
CA LYS A 165 23.08 -25.57 -27.28
C LYS A 165 23.91 -24.61 -26.44
N LEU A 166 24.97 -24.06 -27.03
CA LEU A 166 25.71 -22.96 -26.42
C LEU A 166 24.97 -21.66 -26.70
N LEU A 167 24.54 -21.00 -25.64
CA LEU A 167 23.84 -19.73 -25.66
C LEU A 167 24.72 -18.69 -24.98
N GLN A 168 25.10 -17.65 -25.70
CA GLN A 168 25.68 -16.47 -25.08
C GLN A 168 24.53 -15.66 -24.48
N ARG A 169 24.34 -15.77 -23.17
CA ARG A 169 23.25 -15.11 -22.44
C ARG A 169 23.85 -14.13 -21.45
N GLU A 170 23.89 -12.86 -21.82
CA GLU A 170 24.33 -11.76 -20.96
C GLU A 170 23.22 -11.45 -19.95
N THR A 171 23.16 -12.17 -18.84
CA THR A 171 22.06 -12.08 -17.85
C THR A 171 21.98 -10.73 -17.11
N GLN A 172 22.96 -9.86 -17.33
CA GLN A 172 23.06 -8.54 -16.71
C GLN A 172 23.02 -7.40 -17.74
N LEU A 173 22.65 -7.70 -19.00
CA LEU A 173 22.66 -6.70 -20.07
C LEU A 173 21.66 -5.57 -19.84
N GLU A 174 20.51 -5.86 -19.22
CA GLU A 174 19.53 -4.86 -18.79
C GLU A 174 20.12 -3.89 -17.76
N ARG A 175 21.15 -4.32 -17.02
CA ARG A 175 21.95 -3.49 -16.12
C ARG A 175 23.19 -2.88 -16.79
N GLN A 176 23.30 -2.99 -18.12
CA GLN A 176 24.43 -2.51 -18.92
C GLN A 176 25.76 -3.19 -18.58
N ILE A 177 25.72 -4.47 -18.19
CA ILE A 177 26.92 -5.27 -17.90
C ILE A 177 26.98 -6.45 -18.88
N VAL A 178 28.15 -6.61 -19.50
CA VAL A 178 28.53 -7.77 -20.30
C VAL A 178 29.53 -8.57 -19.48
N ASP A 179 29.15 -9.79 -19.09
CA ASP A 179 29.98 -10.67 -18.27
C ASP A 179 30.65 -11.78 -19.09
N GLY A 180 30.24 -11.96 -20.36
CA GLY A 180 30.86 -12.89 -21.30
C GLY A 180 30.60 -14.36 -20.96
N ARG A 181 29.69 -14.65 -20.03
CA ARG A 181 29.37 -16.03 -19.63
C ARG A 181 28.59 -16.75 -20.73
N VAL A 182 28.92 -18.02 -20.91
CA VAL A 182 28.22 -18.92 -21.84
C VAL A 182 27.37 -19.90 -21.04
N THR A 183 26.13 -20.08 -21.49
CA THR A 183 25.23 -21.11 -20.98
C THR A 183 25.18 -22.29 -21.95
N ALA A 184 25.67 -23.45 -21.55
CA ALA A 184 25.38 -24.70 -22.24
C ALA A 184 24.01 -25.21 -21.77
N SER A 185 23.02 -25.16 -22.66
CA SER A 185 21.64 -25.53 -22.38
C SER A 185 21.26 -26.82 -23.09
N ILE A 186 20.62 -27.73 -22.35
CA ILE A 186 20.11 -29.00 -22.86
C ILE A 186 18.62 -29.08 -22.48
N VAL A 187 17.77 -29.26 -23.49
CA VAL A 187 16.34 -29.51 -23.30
C VAL A 187 16.10 -31.00 -23.47
N LEU A 188 15.55 -31.64 -22.45
CA LEU A 188 15.27 -33.07 -22.41
C LEU A 188 13.98 -33.38 -23.17
N GLU A 189 14.10 -34.20 -24.20
CA GLU A 189 12.95 -34.73 -24.94
C GLU A 189 12.33 -35.94 -24.22
N ASP A 190 11.01 -36.09 -24.35
CA ASP A 190 10.24 -37.19 -23.74
C ASP A 190 10.49 -37.33 -22.23
N LEU A 191 10.51 -36.23 -21.48
CA LEU A 191 10.47 -36.26 -20.00
C LEU A 191 9.03 -36.50 -19.53
N ARG A 192 8.82 -37.39 -18.56
CA ARG A 192 7.50 -37.76 -18.02
C ARG A 192 7.45 -37.66 -16.51
N VAL A 193 6.24 -37.47 -15.98
CA VAL A 193 6.00 -37.52 -14.53
C VAL A 193 6.39 -38.90 -14.02
N GLY A 194 7.17 -38.94 -12.93
CA GLY A 194 7.76 -40.16 -12.37
C GLY A 194 9.22 -40.40 -12.78
N ASP A 195 9.73 -39.71 -13.81
CA ASP A 195 11.13 -39.86 -14.22
C ASP A 195 12.11 -39.25 -13.20
N ARG A 196 13.33 -39.82 -13.14
CA ARG A 196 14.48 -39.16 -12.52
C ARG A 196 15.47 -38.70 -13.57
N VAL A 197 15.98 -37.49 -13.43
CA VAL A 197 17.00 -36.91 -14.31
C VAL A 197 18.31 -36.84 -13.55
N GLU A 198 19.35 -37.49 -14.07
CA GLU A 198 20.69 -37.51 -13.52
C GLU A 198 21.68 -36.88 -14.50
N TRP A 199 22.60 -36.06 -14.01
CA TRP A 199 23.65 -35.50 -14.86
C TRP A 199 24.91 -35.19 -14.06
N SER A 200 26.04 -35.19 -14.76
CA SER A 200 27.30 -34.72 -14.20
C SER A 200 28.18 -33.99 -15.21
N ALA A 201 28.93 -33.00 -14.72
CA ALA A 201 29.83 -32.17 -15.52
C ALA A 201 30.98 -31.62 -14.66
N SER A 202 32.07 -31.17 -15.28
CA SER A 202 33.16 -30.44 -14.64
C SER A 202 33.39 -29.09 -15.30
N LEU A 203 33.65 -28.07 -14.50
CA LEU A 203 34.27 -26.81 -14.93
C LEU A 203 35.75 -26.85 -14.59
N VAL A 204 36.61 -26.62 -15.59
CA VAL A 204 38.07 -26.66 -15.44
C VAL A 204 38.66 -25.29 -15.70
N GLY A 205 39.31 -24.71 -14.70
CA GLY A 205 40.00 -23.42 -14.81
C GLY A 205 39.85 -22.55 -13.56
N ASP A 206 40.56 -21.43 -13.55
CA ASP A 206 40.52 -20.45 -12.46
C ASP A 206 40.61 -19.04 -13.01
N ASN A 207 39.91 -18.11 -12.38
CA ASN A 207 40.02 -16.71 -12.74
C ASN A 207 41.41 -16.19 -12.31
N PRO A 208 42.25 -15.71 -13.25
CA PRO A 208 43.60 -15.26 -12.94
C PRO A 208 43.65 -14.04 -12.01
N VAL A 209 42.53 -13.32 -11.83
CA VAL A 209 42.45 -12.14 -10.96
C VAL A 209 42.73 -12.44 -9.49
N PHE A 210 42.55 -13.70 -9.06
CA PHE A 210 42.84 -14.13 -7.68
C PHE A 210 44.30 -14.55 -7.47
N GLU A 211 45.18 -14.34 -8.45
CA GLU A 211 46.64 -14.54 -8.32
C GLU A 211 47.01 -15.97 -7.86
N GLY A 212 46.27 -16.97 -8.36
CA GLY A 212 46.47 -18.38 -8.03
C GLY A 212 45.84 -18.83 -6.70
N ARG A 213 45.25 -17.90 -5.93
CA ARG A 213 44.53 -18.21 -4.69
C ARG A 213 43.14 -18.79 -4.97
N PHE A 214 42.73 -19.75 -4.16
CA PHE A 214 41.42 -20.37 -4.24
C PHE A 214 40.41 -19.62 -3.35
N VAL A 215 39.34 -19.14 -3.99
CA VAL A 215 38.16 -18.56 -3.34
C VAL A 215 36.92 -19.12 -4.02
N ASP A 216 35.89 -19.46 -3.25
CA ASP A 216 34.63 -19.97 -3.80
C ASP A 216 33.48 -19.78 -2.80
N THR A 217 32.26 -19.71 -3.30
CA THR A 217 31.04 -19.65 -2.50
C THR A 217 29.97 -20.57 -3.07
N GLN A 218 29.42 -21.45 -2.25
CA GLN A 218 28.54 -22.53 -2.70
C GLN A 218 27.27 -22.59 -1.85
N TRP A 219 26.11 -22.64 -2.49
CA TRP A 219 24.84 -22.82 -1.78
C TRP A 219 24.72 -24.24 -1.22
N LEU A 220 24.22 -24.36 0.01
CA LEU A 220 23.92 -25.64 0.68
C LEU A 220 22.43 -25.98 0.65
N SER A 221 21.68 -25.35 -0.25
CA SER A 221 20.24 -25.51 -0.49
C SER A 221 19.92 -25.24 -1.97
N ALA A 222 18.69 -25.52 -2.41
CA ALA A 222 18.27 -25.34 -3.80
C ALA A 222 16.90 -24.66 -3.88
N SER A 223 16.71 -23.77 -4.87
CA SER A 223 15.43 -23.12 -5.14
C SER A 223 14.45 -23.97 -5.92
N ARG A 224 14.93 -25.02 -6.63
CA ARG A 224 14.09 -25.89 -7.48
C ARG A 224 13.19 -26.85 -6.69
N GLY A 225 13.52 -27.13 -5.44
CA GLY A 225 12.79 -28.07 -4.59
C GLY A 225 13.60 -28.48 -3.36
N PRO A 226 13.01 -29.26 -2.43
CA PRO A 226 13.74 -29.80 -1.29
C PRO A 226 14.84 -30.76 -1.75
N VAL A 227 15.95 -30.84 -0.99
CA VAL A 227 17.15 -31.61 -1.35
C VAL A 227 17.38 -32.79 -0.40
N GLY A 228 17.60 -33.99 -0.95
CA GLY A 228 17.88 -35.23 -0.21
C GLY A 228 19.23 -35.19 0.46
N LEU A 229 20.28 -35.06 -0.36
CA LEU A 229 21.66 -34.92 0.08
C LEU A 229 22.35 -33.78 -0.67
N VAL A 230 22.95 -32.88 0.08
CA VAL A 230 23.95 -31.94 -0.40
C VAL A 230 25.32 -32.43 0.06
N GLN A 231 26.26 -32.60 -0.87
CA GLN A 231 27.66 -32.89 -0.57
C GLN A 231 28.56 -31.83 -1.19
N ARG A 232 29.52 -31.35 -0.42
CA ARG A 232 30.62 -30.49 -0.86
C ARG A 232 31.93 -31.16 -0.50
N ARG A 233 32.79 -31.40 -1.48
CA ARG A 233 34.09 -32.03 -1.24
C ARG A 233 35.18 -31.15 -1.83
N LEU A 234 36.16 -30.77 -1.02
CA LEU A 234 37.35 -30.07 -1.47
C LEU A 234 38.55 -31.01 -1.32
N LEU A 235 39.30 -31.18 -2.41
CA LEU A 235 40.57 -31.90 -2.45
C LEU A 235 41.65 -30.91 -2.90
N ALA A 236 42.60 -30.60 -2.03
CA ALA A 236 43.64 -29.60 -2.28
C ALA A 236 45.01 -30.08 -1.80
N PRO A 237 46.14 -29.57 -2.33
CA PRO A 237 47.45 -29.80 -1.75
C PRO A 237 47.49 -29.42 -0.27
N ALA A 238 48.08 -30.27 0.59
CA ALA A 238 48.03 -30.10 2.04
C ALA A 238 48.73 -28.81 2.55
N GLU A 239 49.69 -28.29 1.78
CA GLU A 239 50.39 -27.04 2.03
C GLU A 239 49.55 -25.79 1.78
N ARG A 240 48.46 -25.91 1.00
CA ARG A 240 47.54 -24.81 0.71
C ARG A 240 46.57 -24.61 1.87
N LYS A 241 46.60 -23.43 2.47
CA LYS A 241 45.74 -23.06 3.60
C LYS A 241 44.40 -22.52 3.13
N ILE A 242 43.48 -23.43 2.80
CA ILE A 242 42.12 -23.07 2.42
C ILE A 242 41.22 -23.14 3.65
N GLN A 243 40.70 -21.99 4.07
CA GLN A 243 39.72 -21.88 5.15
C GLN A 243 38.32 -22.15 4.61
N HIS A 244 37.43 -22.63 5.48
CA HIS A 244 36.02 -22.82 5.17
C HIS A 244 35.12 -22.29 6.27
N ARG A 245 33.94 -21.77 5.89
CA ARG A 245 32.91 -21.35 6.84
C ARG A 245 31.53 -21.82 6.40
N VAL A 246 30.81 -22.42 7.33
CA VAL A 246 29.39 -22.79 7.20
C VAL A 246 28.66 -22.32 8.45
N ALA A 247 27.55 -21.60 8.26
CA ALA A 247 26.76 -21.04 9.37
C ALA A 247 25.44 -21.79 9.61
N VAL A 248 24.88 -22.41 8.56
CA VAL A 248 23.66 -23.20 8.68
C VAL A 248 23.87 -24.46 9.54
N PRO A 249 22.95 -24.79 10.47
CA PRO A 249 23.04 -26.00 11.27
C PRO A 249 22.80 -27.28 10.45
N GLY A 250 23.20 -28.43 11.01
CA GLY A 250 22.95 -29.75 10.43
C GLY A 250 23.93 -30.16 9.32
N VAL A 251 25.11 -29.53 9.26
CA VAL A 251 26.18 -29.87 8.32
C VAL A 251 27.20 -30.78 9.00
N GLU A 252 27.35 -31.99 8.46
CA GLU A 252 28.35 -32.98 8.84
C GLU A 252 29.68 -32.61 8.17
N LEU A 253 30.71 -32.24 8.94
CA LEU A 253 32.07 -31.96 8.46
C LEU A 253 33.00 -33.15 8.74
N SER A 254 33.78 -33.53 7.74
CA SER A 254 34.77 -34.61 7.81
C SER A 254 36.04 -34.19 7.09
N GLU A 255 37.20 -34.30 7.75
CA GLU A 255 38.51 -34.04 7.16
C GLU A 255 39.38 -35.30 7.22
N PRO A 256 39.17 -36.28 6.33
CA PRO A 256 39.89 -37.54 6.39
C PRO A 256 41.39 -37.34 6.13
N THR A 257 42.22 -38.02 6.92
CA THR A 257 43.67 -38.07 6.70
C THR A 257 43.98 -38.81 5.40
N ARG A 258 44.85 -38.25 4.57
CA ARG A 258 45.33 -38.88 3.34
C ARG A 258 46.85 -39.02 3.33
N SER A 259 47.33 -40.04 2.64
CA SER A 259 48.77 -40.33 2.48
C SER A 259 49.37 -39.81 1.18
N ASP A 260 48.57 -39.20 0.30
CA ASP A 260 48.97 -38.76 -1.04
C ASP A 260 49.35 -37.27 -1.13
N GLY A 261 49.59 -36.62 0.02
CA GLY A 261 49.94 -35.20 0.10
C GLY A 261 48.78 -34.23 -0.16
N LEU A 262 47.56 -34.74 -0.31
CA LEU A 262 46.36 -33.93 -0.45
C LEU A 262 45.60 -33.85 0.88
N ARG A 263 44.99 -32.71 1.16
CA ARG A 263 43.97 -32.54 2.20
C ARG A 263 42.59 -32.67 1.57
N GLU A 264 41.72 -33.40 2.25
CA GLU A 264 40.33 -33.59 1.85
C GLU A 264 39.41 -33.04 2.93
N THR A 265 38.44 -32.24 2.52
CA THR A 265 37.40 -31.67 3.38
C THR A 265 36.06 -32.02 2.76
N VAL A 266 35.20 -32.72 3.49
CA VAL A 266 33.87 -33.16 3.05
C VAL A 266 32.81 -32.58 3.96
N LEU A 267 31.83 -31.90 3.39
CA LEU A 267 30.65 -31.38 4.06
C LEU A 267 29.41 -32.08 3.51
N ARG A 268 28.53 -32.55 4.38
CA ARG A 268 27.25 -33.17 4.00
C ARG A 268 26.10 -32.54 4.75
N ARG A 269 24.97 -32.36 4.06
CA ARG A 269 23.71 -31.91 4.66
C ARG A 269 22.57 -32.73 4.08
N ARG A 270 21.68 -33.21 4.94
CA ARG A 270 20.56 -34.12 4.57
C ARG A 270 19.22 -33.43 4.79
N ALA A 271 18.19 -33.86 4.04
CA ALA A 271 16.82 -33.36 4.17
C ALA A 271 16.73 -31.82 4.18
N VAL A 272 17.35 -31.18 3.19
CA VAL A 272 17.43 -29.73 3.10
C VAL A 272 16.11 -29.17 2.57
N PRO A 273 15.49 -28.19 3.25
CA PRO A 273 14.30 -27.53 2.73
C PRO A 273 14.59 -26.75 1.44
N GLN A 274 13.55 -26.53 0.64
CA GLN A 274 13.65 -25.67 -0.55
C GLN A 274 13.99 -24.23 -0.13
N PHE A 275 15.00 -23.64 -0.77
CA PHE A 275 15.32 -22.23 -0.59
C PHE A 275 14.26 -21.37 -1.30
N ARG A 276 13.66 -20.43 -0.57
CA ARG A 276 12.69 -19.47 -1.12
C ARG A 276 13.27 -18.07 -0.99
N TYR A 277 13.47 -17.41 -2.12
CA TYR A 277 13.92 -16.03 -2.14
C TYR A 277 12.76 -15.10 -1.80
N ASP A 278 12.90 -14.36 -0.69
CA ASP A 278 12.03 -13.24 -0.34
C ASP A 278 12.84 -11.95 -0.47
N PRO A 279 12.50 -11.05 -1.41
CA PRO A 279 13.24 -9.80 -1.65
C PRO A 279 13.16 -8.81 -0.47
N LEU A 280 12.23 -9.04 0.47
CA LEU A 280 12.07 -8.23 1.67
C LEU A 280 12.87 -8.75 2.86
N VAL A 281 13.58 -9.87 2.73
CA VAL A 281 14.48 -10.39 3.78
C VAL A 281 15.86 -9.72 3.66
N PRO A 282 16.49 -9.32 4.78
CA PRO A 282 17.86 -8.83 4.75
C PRO A 282 18.78 -9.84 4.06
N ALA A 283 19.57 -9.40 3.07
CA ALA A 283 20.34 -10.30 2.23
C ALA A 283 21.32 -11.17 3.03
N GLU A 284 21.82 -10.65 4.15
CA GLU A 284 22.71 -11.38 5.06
C GLU A 284 22.09 -12.65 5.67
N ASP A 285 20.77 -12.67 5.86
CA ASP A 285 20.07 -13.83 6.43
C ASP A 285 20.06 -15.00 5.45
N ASN A 286 20.05 -14.72 4.13
CA ASN A 286 20.16 -15.75 3.10
C ASN A 286 21.56 -16.37 3.05
N TYR A 287 22.60 -15.67 3.53
CA TYR A 287 23.97 -16.19 3.49
C TYR A 287 24.30 -17.25 4.53
N ALA A 288 23.39 -17.54 5.48
CA ALA A 288 23.58 -18.66 6.39
C ALA A 288 23.73 -20.00 5.64
N ASP A 289 22.99 -20.16 4.55
CA ASP A 289 23.03 -21.32 3.64
C ASP A 289 24.22 -21.31 2.67
N LEU A 290 25.13 -20.32 2.75
CA LEU A 290 26.31 -20.22 1.91
C LEU A 290 27.54 -20.81 2.60
N LEU A 291 28.16 -21.79 1.94
CA LEU A 291 29.50 -22.28 2.25
C LEU A 291 30.52 -21.36 1.60
N GLU A 292 31.47 -20.88 2.39
CA GLU A 292 32.59 -20.05 1.91
C GLU A 292 33.89 -20.84 1.95
N TRP A 293 34.71 -20.64 0.92
CA TRP A 293 36.09 -21.10 0.82
C TRP A 293 37.01 -19.92 0.55
N SER A 294 38.12 -19.81 1.29
CA SER A 294 39.09 -18.74 1.04
C SER A 294 40.51 -19.08 1.49
N GLU A 295 41.49 -18.76 0.66
CA GLU A 295 42.92 -18.74 1.02
C GLU A 295 43.42 -17.39 1.54
N PHE A 296 42.56 -16.38 1.61
CA PHE A 296 42.94 -15.12 2.24
C PHE A 296 42.85 -15.27 3.76
N GLU A 297 43.98 -15.16 4.45
CA GLU A 297 44.05 -15.37 5.91
C GLU A 297 43.52 -14.18 6.71
N SER A 298 43.52 -12.98 6.11
CA SER A 298 43.08 -11.75 6.78
C SER A 298 42.51 -10.74 5.80
N TRP A 299 41.73 -9.77 6.31
CA TRP A 299 41.29 -8.63 5.52
C TRP A 299 42.46 -7.77 5.00
N SER A 300 43.61 -7.82 5.68
CA SER A 300 44.83 -7.16 5.22
C SER A 300 45.36 -7.75 3.91
N GLU A 301 45.29 -9.07 3.76
CA GLU A 301 45.66 -9.71 2.49
C GLU A 301 44.70 -9.34 1.36
N VAL A 302 43.40 -9.21 1.68
CA VAL A 302 42.40 -8.77 0.70
C VAL A 302 42.64 -7.31 0.30
N ALA A 303 42.94 -6.44 1.24
CA ALA A 303 43.26 -5.03 0.99
C ALA A 303 44.53 -4.88 0.11
N ALA A 304 45.58 -5.65 0.41
CA ALA A 304 46.81 -5.67 -0.38
C ALA A 304 46.59 -6.24 -1.78
N TRP A 305 45.74 -7.27 -1.92
CA TRP A 305 45.33 -7.79 -3.23
C TRP A 305 44.55 -6.73 -4.04
N ALA A 306 43.61 -6.04 -3.40
CA ALA A 306 42.82 -4.99 -4.03
C ALA A 306 43.74 -3.86 -4.51
N GLU A 307 44.68 -3.39 -3.67
CA GLU A 307 45.66 -2.39 -4.06
C GLU A 307 46.43 -2.79 -5.33
N ARG A 308 46.89 -4.05 -5.41
CA ARG A 308 47.59 -4.55 -6.60
C ARG A 308 46.69 -4.56 -7.85
N GLN A 309 45.40 -4.85 -7.71
CA GLN A 309 44.48 -4.80 -8.84
C GLN A 309 44.25 -3.36 -9.33
N PHE A 310 44.14 -2.38 -8.41
CA PHE A 310 43.90 -0.98 -8.77
C PHE A 310 45.17 -0.24 -9.22
N ALA A 311 46.35 -0.62 -8.74
CA ALA A 311 47.61 0.10 -8.97
C ALA A 311 47.94 0.41 -10.45
N PRO A 312 47.73 -0.50 -11.43
CA PRO A 312 47.97 -0.18 -12.84
C PRO A 312 47.14 1.01 -13.33
N ALA A 313 45.83 1.04 -13.04
CA ALA A 313 44.93 2.11 -13.45
C ALA A 313 45.24 3.44 -12.75
N LEU A 314 45.70 3.39 -11.49
CA LEU A 314 46.08 4.58 -10.72
C LEU A 314 47.41 5.22 -11.15
N ARG A 315 48.30 4.47 -11.80
CA ARG A 315 49.60 4.97 -12.30
C ARG A 315 49.49 5.65 -13.66
N GLU A 316 48.45 5.33 -14.44
CA GLU A 316 48.23 5.87 -15.78
C GLU A 316 47.65 7.30 -15.73
N ARG A 317 48.50 8.30 -15.51
CA ARG A 317 48.06 9.69 -15.25
C ARG A 317 47.89 10.55 -16.50
N GLU A 318 48.67 10.29 -17.55
CA GLU A 318 48.75 11.13 -18.76
C GLU A 318 47.37 11.42 -19.41
N PRO A 319 46.46 10.43 -19.58
CA PRO A 319 45.16 10.66 -20.23
C PRO A 319 44.22 11.62 -19.49
N LEU A 320 44.47 11.85 -18.21
CA LEU A 320 43.68 12.73 -17.34
C LEU A 320 44.33 14.11 -17.15
N ALA A 321 45.56 14.32 -17.61
CA ALA A 321 46.34 15.54 -17.34
C ALA A 321 45.63 16.81 -17.83
N ALA A 322 45.04 16.76 -19.03
CA ALA A 322 44.28 17.89 -19.59
C ALA A 322 43.04 18.23 -18.74
N LYS A 323 42.27 17.21 -18.31
CA LYS A 323 41.09 17.41 -17.46
C LYS A 323 41.48 17.91 -16.06
N ALA A 324 42.59 17.41 -15.51
CA ALA A 324 43.13 17.91 -14.25
C ALA A 324 43.54 19.38 -14.36
N ALA A 325 44.17 19.80 -15.46
CA ALA A 325 44.53 21.19 -15.71
C ALA A 325 43.28 22.09 -15.85
N GLU A 326 42.26 21.64 -16.57
CA GLU A 326 40.96 22.32 -16.69
C GLU A 326 40.32 22.57 -15.32
N ILE A 327 40.24 21.54 -14.48
CA ILE A 327 39.66 21.64 -13.13
C ILE A 327 40.49 22.59 -12.24
N ARG A 328 41.82 22.57 -12.32
CA ARG A 328 42.68 23.50 -11.57
C ARG A 328 42.49 24.95 -12.00
N ALA A 329 42.27 25.19 -13.30
CA ALA A 329 42.01 26.53 -13.82
C ALA A 329 40.61 27.05 -13.43
N ALA A 330 39.63 26.15 -13.29
CA ALA A 330 38.26 26.51 -12.93
C ALA A 330 38.09 26.94 -11.47
N SER A 331 38.92 26.45 -10.54
CA SER A 331 38.87 26.87 -9.13
C SER A 331 40.18 26.59 -8.38
N SER A 332 40.51 27.44 -7.40
CA SER A 332 41.58 27.22 -6.42
C SER A 332 41.12 26.45 -5.18
N ASP A 333 39.81 26.34 -4.94
CA ASP A 333 39.23 25.67 -3.77
C ASP A 333 39.27 24.13 -3.93
N PRO A 334 39.94 23.39 -3.02
CA PRO A 334 39.99 21.92 -3.04
C PRO A 334 38.62 21.24 -3.00
N GLU A 335 37.63 21.80 -2.29
CA GLU A 335 36.27 21.25 -2.24
C GLU A 335 35.61 21.36 -3.60
N ARG A 336 35.68 22.55 -4.22
CA ARG A 336 35.16 22.73 -5.57
C ARG A 336 35.85 21.85 -6.61
N ARG A 337 37.16 21.64 -6.48
CA ARG A 337 37.91 20.72 -7.37
C ARG A 337 37.45 19.26 -7.22
N LEU A 338 37.19 18.80 -6.00
CA LEU A 338 36.60 17.48 -5.74
C LEU A 338 35.24 17.34 -6.44
N GLU A 339 34.36 18.34 -6.30
CA GLU A 339 33.04 18.32 -6.93
C GLU A 339 33.13 18.29 -8.46
N LEU A 340 34.03 19.07 -9.07
CA LEU A 340 34.25 19.09 -10.52
C LEU A 340 34.81 17.75 -11.02
N ALA A 341 35.73 17.14 -10.28
CA ALA A 341 36.27 15.82 -10.60
C ALA A 341 35.19 14.73 -10.50
N LEU A 342 34.36 14.76 -9.44
CA LEU A 342 33.24 13.86 -9.29
C LEU A 342 32.20 14.06 -10.40
N ASP A 343 31.84 15.31 -10.71
CA ASP A 343 30.91 15.67 -11.79
C ASP A 343 31.39 15.15 -13.14
N PHE A 344 32.69 15.31 -13.43
CA PHE A 344 33.29 14.78 -14.65
C PHE A 344 33.07 13.27 -14.77
N VAL A 345 33.42 12.49 -13.74
CA VAL A 345 33.28 11.03 -13.78
C VAL A 345 31.82 10.59 -13.81
N GLN A 346 30.94 11.25 -13.07
CA GLN A 346 29.51 10.87 -13.02
C GLN A 346 28.75 11.23 -14.31
N LYS A 347 29.05 12.38 -14.92
CA LYS A 347 28.29 12.93 -16.06
C LYS A 347 28.89 12.56 -17.41
N GLU A 348 30.22 12.50 -17.53
CA GLU A 348 30.88 12.27 -18.83
C GLU A 348 31.29 10.80 -19.06
N ILE A 349 31.28 9.96 -18.02
CA ILE A 349 31.59 8.53 -18.15
C ILE A 349 30.32 7.73 -17.86
N ARG A 350 29.80 7.05 -18.88
CA ARG A 350 28.59 6.20 -18.74
C ARG A 350 28.91 4.93 -17.96
N TYR A 351 27.94 4.43 -17.19
CA TYR A 351 28.08 3.10 -16.59
C TYR A 351 27.89 2.04 -17.68
N PHE A 352 28.91 1.21 -17.89
CA PHE A 352 28.82 0.02 -18.73
C PHE A 352 29.94 -0.94 -18.32
N GLY A 353 29.57 -2.11 -17.79
CA GLY A 353 30.54 -3.08 -17.29
C GLY A 353 30.98 -4.08 -18.34
N THR A 354 32.28 -4.29 -18.44
CA THR A 354 32.87 -5.35 -19.27
C THR A 354 33.65 -6.27 -18.33
N GLU A 355 32.97 -7.26 -17.76
CA GLU A 355 33.47 -8.05 -16.61
C GLU A 355 34.08 -9.39 -17.02
N ILE A 356 34.72 -9.44 -18.19
CA ILE A 356 35.26 -10.68 -18.77
C ILE A 356 36.65 -10.99 -18.20
N GLY A 357 36.85 -12.20 -17.70
CA GLY A 357 38.15 -12.66 -17.22
C GLY A 357 38.71 -11.80 -16.07
N ALA A 358 39.94 -11.30 -16.23
CA ALA A 358 40.59 -10.47 -15.21
C ALA A 358 39.85 -9.14 -14.96
N SER A 359 39.12 -8.63 -15.95
CA SER A 359 38.28 -7.43 -15.84
C SER A 359 37.04 -7.64 -14.98
N SER A 360 36.81 -8.83 -14.43
CA SER A 360 35.82 -9.03 -13.37
C SER A 360 36.10 -8.17 -12.13
N HIS A 361 37.36 -8.08 -11.68
CA HIS A 361 37.74 -7.30 -10.49
C HIS A 361 38.85 -6.26 -10.74
N ARG A 362 39.62 -6.40 -11.83
CA ARG A 362 40.67 -5.42 -12.17
C ARG A 362 40.09 -4.27 -12.99
N PRO A 363 40.26 -3.00 -12.56
CA PRO A 363 39.78 -1.85 -13.33
C PRO A 363 40.56 -1.66 -14.63
N ALA A 364 39.87 -1.14 -15.64
CA ALA A 364 40.47 -0.63 -16.87
C ALA A 364 41.29 0.64 -16.60
N GLY A 365 42.32 0.85 -17.44
CA GLY A 365 43.16 2.03 -17.39
C GLY A 365 42.47 3.30 -17.89
N ALA A 366 42.97 4.47 -17.46
CA ALA A 366 42.45 5.78 -17.84
C ALA A 366 42.46 5.99 -19.36
N THR A 367 43.45 5.51 -20.11
CA THR A 367 43.47 5.63 -21.58
C THR A 367 42.26 4.96 -22.21
N GLN A 368 41.92 3.76 -21.73
CA GLN A 368 40.78 3.02 -22.24
C GLN A 368 39.46 3.70 -21.86
N VAL A 369 39.27 4.04 -20.58
CA VAL A 369 38.04 4.67 -20.08
C VAL A 369 37.79 6.03 -20.76
N MET A 370 38.82 6.85 -20.94
CA MET A 370 38.72 8.14 -21.61
C MET A 370 38.41 8.02 -23.10
N ARG A 371 38.97 7.01 -23.77
CA ARG A 371 38.68 6.72 -25.19
C ARG A 371 37.25 6.23 -25.39
N GLN A 372 36.77 5.33 -24.53
CA GLN A 372 35.48 4.66 -24.70
C GLN A 372 34.31 5.44 -24.06
N ARG A 373 34.58 6.34 -23.10
CA ARG A 373 33.61 7.14 -22.34
C ARG A 373 32.58 6.33 -21.56
N PHE A 374 32.96 5.11 -21.15
CA PHE A 374 32.19 4.29 -20.23
C PHE A 374 33.11 3.44 -19.33
N GLY A 375 32.56 2.92 -18.24
CA GLY A 375 33.21 1.96 -17.33
C GLY A 375 32.25 1.54 -16.21
N ASP A 376 32.57 0.49 -15.47
CA ASP A 376 31.80 0.04 -14.29
C ASP A 376 32.30 0.67 -12.97
N CYS A 377 31.91 0.10 -11.83
CA CYS A 377 32.18 0.65 -10.52
C CYS A 377 33.68 0.79 -10.21
N LYS A 378 34.48 -0.23 -10.51
CA LYS A 378 35.93 -0.22 -10.28
C LYS A 378 36.63 0.74 -11.24
N ASP A 379 36.20 0.78 -12.51
CA ASP A 379 36.78 1.67 -13.52
C ASP A 379 36.58 3.14 -13.14
N LYS A 380 35.34 3.50 -12.78
CA LYS A 380 34.98 4.87 -12.40
C LYS A 380 35.63 5.27 -11.07
N ALA A 381 35.70 4.38 -10.09
CA ALA A 381 36.41 4.62 -8.84
C ALA A 381 37.91 4.86 -9.08
N ALA A 382 38.57 4.03 -9.90
CA ALA A 382 39.98 4.19 -10.25
C ALA A 382 40.24 5.50 -11.00
N LEU A 383 39.37 5.85 -11.97
CA LEU A 383 39.46 7.09 -12.73
C LEU A 383 39.36 8.33 -11.81
N LEU A 384 38.40 8.33 -10.88
CA LEU A 384 38.22 9.43 -9.93
C LEU A 384 39.43 9.56 -8.99
N VAL A 385 39.92 8.46 -8.40
CA VAL A 385 41.10 8.51 -7.51
C VAL A 385 42.34 9.00 -8.26
N ASN A 386 42.56 8.55 -9.49
CA ASN A 386 43.68 9.02 -10.33
C ASN A 386 43.59 10.53 -10.59
N LEU A 387 42.40 11.02 -10.97
CA LEU A 387 42.17 12.45 -11.18
C LEU A 387 42.37 13.27 -9.90
N LEU A 388 41.85 12.82 -8.76
CA LEU A 388 42.01 13.47 -7.45
C LEU A 388 43.48 13.52 -7.01
N ALA A 389 44.24 12.45 -7.25
CA ALA A 389 45.66 12.42 -6.94
C ALA A 389 46.45 13.48 -7.74
N GLN A 390 46.06 13.75 -8.99
CA GLN A 390 46.64 14.86 -9.76
C GLN A 390 46.23 16.21 -9.18
N LEU A 391 45.00 16.35 -8.68
CA LEU A 391 44.50 17.56 -8.03
C LEU A 391 45.01 17.78 -6.60
N GLU A 392 45.95 16.97 -6.13
CA GLU A 392 46.53 17.01 -4.78
C GLU A 392 45.49 16.72 -3.67
N ILE A 393 44.46 15.94 -4.00
CA ILE A 393 43.43 15.49 -3.07
C ILE A 393 43.67 14.02 -2.77
N GLU A 394 43.98 13.71 -1.52
CA GLU A 394 44.22 12.33 -1.07
C GLU A 394 42.93 11.50 -1.11
N ALA A 395 42.96 10.41 -1.87
CA ALA A 395 41.83 9.49 -2.00
C ALA A 395 42.30 8.04 -2.22
N GLN A 396 41.44 7.08 -1.89
CA GLN A 396 41.68 5.64 -2.05
C GLN A 396 40.43 4.95 -2.63
N PRO A 397 40.59 3.94 -3.52
CA PRO A 397 39.48 3.06 -3.86
C PRO A 397 39.06 2.27 -2.61
N ALA A 398 37.77 1.99 -2.47
CA ALA A 398 37.23 1.18 -1.38
C ALA A 398 36.22 0.16 -1.91
N LEU A 399 36.33 -1.07 -1.42
CA LEU A 399 35.43 -2.17 -1.73
C LEU A 399 34.28 -2.19 -0.73
N VAL A 400 33.06 -2.32 -1.21
CA VAL A 400 31.84 -2.39 -0.40
C VAL A 400 30.93 -3.50 -0.91
N SER A 401 29.92 -3.87 -0.12
CA SER A 401 28.81 -4.68 -0.60
C SER A 401 27.52 -3.87 -0.54
N THR A 402 26.78 -3.90 -1.65
CA THR A 402 25.45 -3.33 -1.80
C THR A 402 24.38 -4.22 -1.15
N THR A 403 24.69 -5.51 -0.98
CA THR A 403 23.83 -6.55 -0.41
C THR A 403 24.19 -6.88 1.05
N LEU A 404 25.44 -7.24 1.32
CA LEU A 404 25.98 -7.57 2.64
C LEU A 404 26.31 -6.28 3.40
N ARG A 405 25.29 -5.67 4.02
CA ARG A 405 25.44 -4.42 4.79
C ARG A 405 25.80 -4.63 6.27
N ARG A 406 25.79 -5.90 6.72
CA ARG A 406 26.07 -6.32 8.11
C ARG A 406 26.69 -7.71 8.12
N GLY A 407 27.31 -8.06 9.25
CA GLY A 407 27.83 -9.40 9.48
C GLY A 407 29.13 -9.72 8.73
N MET A 408 29.82 -8.71 8.21
CA MET A 408 31.13 -8.87 7.55
C MET A 408 32.18 -9.49 8.48
N ASP A 409 32.08 -9.20 9.79
CA ASP A 409 32.89 -9.79 10.86
C ASP A 409 32.71 -11.31 11.00
N LYS A 410 31.60 -11.85 10.50
CA LYS A 410 31.27 -13.29 10.52
C LYS A 410 31.63 -14.00 9.21
N ARG A 411 32.29 -13.32 8.28
CA ARG A 411 32.69 -13.86 6.97
C ARG A 411 34.16 -14.26 6.98
N LEU A 412 34.54 -15.19 6.10
CA LEU A 412 35.96 -15.36 5.79
C LEU A 412 36.46 -14.11 5.04
N PRO A 413 37.69 -13.63 5.29
CA PRO A 413 38.33 -12.67 4.41
C PRO A 413 38.33 -13.21 2.99
N SER A 414 37.70 -12.50 2.07
CA SER A 414 37.62 -12.90 0.66
C SER A 414 37.22 -11.69 -0.20
N PRO A 415 37.82 -11.52 -1.40
CA PRO A 415 37.34 -10.58 -2.40
C PRO A 415 35.85 -10.75 -2.76
N LEU A 416 35.33 -11.98 -2.69
CA LEU A 416 33.95 -12.31 -3.08
C LEU A 416 32.89 -11.73 -2.13
N ASN A 417 33.29 -11.15 -0.99
CA ASN A 417 32.35 -10.46 -0.10
C ASN A 417 32.01 -9.04 -0.55
N PHE A 418 32.66 -8.53 -1.60
CA PHE A 418 32.44 -7.19 -2.14
C PHE A 418 31.87 -7.29 -3.54
N ASP A 419 30.80 -6.54 -3.79
CA ASP A 419 30.09 -6.52 -5.08
C ASP A 419 30.13 -5.12 -5.74
N HIS A 420 30.79 -4.14 -5.09
CA HIS A 420 30.85 -2.77 -5.56
C HIS A 420 32.11 -2.03 -5.10
N ALA A 421 32.50 -0.98 -5.83
CA ALA A 421 33.67 -0.15 -5.55
C ALA A 421 33.31 1.34 -5.52
N ILE A 422 33.78 2.04 -4.48
CA ILE A 422 33.57 3.47 -4.24
C ILE A 422 34.91 4.17 -3.95
N VAL A 423 34.87 5.46 -3.62
CA VAL A 423 36.06 6.28 -3.33
C VAL A 423 36.00 6.85 -1.91
N ALA A 424 37.07 6.65 -1.15
CA ALA A 424 37.28 7.29 0.14
C ALA A 424 38.21 8.50 -0.03
N VAL A 425 37.72 9.70 0.21
CA VAL A 425 38.49 10.95 0.14
C VAL A 425 38.88 11.38 1.55
N LYS A 426 40.18 11.67 1.77
CA LYS A 426 40.67 12.07 3.09
C LYS A 426 40.09 13.42 3.51
N ARG A 427 39.56 13.50 4.73
CA ARG A 427 39.00 14.72 5.33
C ARG A 427 39.35 14.77 6.82
N GLY A 428 40.33 15.62 7.19
CA GLY A 428 40.88 15.64 8.54
C GLY A 428 41.41 14.26 8.94
N GLU A 429 40.99 13.75 10.09
CA GLU A 429 41.34 12.39 10.53
C GLU A 429 40.49 11.30 9.85
N GLY A 430 39.31 11.65 9.32
CA GLY A 430 38.33 10.72 8.75
C GLY A 430 38.31 10.62 7.21
N TRP A 431 37.26 9.97 6.71
CA TRP A 431 37.01 9.72 5.29
C TRP A 431 35.64 10.25 4.87
N LEU A 432 35.58 10.90 3.72
CA LEU A 432 34.36 11.19 2.97
C LEU A 432 34.18 10.11 1.90
N TRP A 433 33.07 9.38 1.95
CA TRP A 433 32.78 8.26 1.05
C TRP A 433 31.93 8.73 -0.13
N LEU A 434 32.43 8.62 -1.35
CA LEU A 434 31.79 9.07 -2.58
C LEU A 434 31.67 7.92 -3.57
N ASP A 435 30.57 7.87 -4.31
CA ASP A 435 30.34 6.85 -5.32
C ASP A 435 30.31 7.48 -6.72
N ALA A 436 31.33 7.16 -7.52
CA ALA A 436 31.50 7.65 -8.89
C ALA A 436 30.49 7.03 -9.88
N THR A 437 29.73 6.02 -9.46
CA THR A 437 28.69 5.36 -10.26
C THR A 437 27.32 5.99 -10.10
N ARG A 438 27.10 6.74 -9.01
CA ARG A 438 25.88 7.53 -8.82
C ARG A 438 25.76 8.55 -9.93
N SER A 439 24.53 8.89 -10.28
CA SER A 439 24.24 9.82 -11.37
C SER A 439 23.31 10.92 -10.88
N LEU A 440 23.37 12.09 -11.53
CA LEU A 440 22.47 13.22 -11.27
C LEU A 440 22.51 13.72 -9.79
N GLN A 441 23.67 13.60 -9.14
CA GLN A 441 23.89 14.20 -7.82
C GLN A 441 24.06 15.72 -7.96
N THR A 442 23.59 16.48 -6.96
CA THR A 442 23.72 17.95 -6.90
C THR A 442 24.31 18.39 -5.56
N GLY A 443 24.61 19.67 -5.41
CA GLY A 443 25.14 20.24 -4.17
C GLY A 443 26.62 19.90 -3.91
N PRO A 444 27.15 20.23 -2.72
CA PRO A 444 28.55 20.01 -2.38
C PRO A 444 28.88 18.53 -2.10
N ALA A 445 30.16 18.17 -2.12
CA ALA A 445 30.60 16.78 -1.97
C ALA A 445 30.08 16.10 -0.69
N ILE A 446 29.93 16.83 0.42
CA ILE A 446 29.39 16.31 1.68
C ILE A 446 27.91 15.87 1.57
N GLU A 447 27.11 16.57 0.76
CA GLU A 447 25.70 16.24 0.50
C GLU A 447 25.56 15.05 -0.48
N ARG A 448 26.65 14.66 -1.13
CA ARG A 448 26.74 13.54 -2.08
C ARG A 448 27.31 12.27 -1.46
N ALA A 449 27.69 12.34 -0.17
CA ALA A 449 28.27 11.24 0.55
C ALA A 449 27.37 10.01 0.55
N VAL A 450 27.98 8.84 0.40
CA VAL A 450 27.30 7.55 0.48
C VAL A 450 26.91 7.27 1.93
N SER A 451 25.69 6.75 2.11
CA SER A 451 25.23 6.20 3.38
C SER A 451 24.69 4.78 3.18
N GLY A 452 24.82 3.93 4.20
CA GLY A 452 24.27 2.58 4.17
C GLY A 452 25.07 1.52 3.39
N LEU A 453 26.23 1.87 2.81
CA LEU A 453 27.20 0.92 2.26
C LEU A 453 28.34 0.66 3.26
N SER A 454 27.99 0.05 4.39
CA SER A 454 28.92 -0.25 5.49
C SER A 454 29.08 -1.76 5.68
N PRO A 455 30.25 -2.28 6.07
CA PRO A 455 31.54 -1.59 6.14
C PRO A 455 32.24 -1.52 4.77
N ALA A 456 33.30 -0.71 4.66
CA ALA A 456 34.10 -0.53 3.44
C ALA A 456 35.58 -0.91 3.68
N LEU A 457 36.17 -1.71 2.79
CA LEU A 457 37.59 -2.06 2.85
C LEU A 457 38.38 -1.18 1.88
N LEU A 458 39.32 -0.37 2.38
CA LEU A 458 40.20 0.41 1.49
C LEU A 458 41.13 -0.52 0.72
N ALA A 459 41.31 -0.25 -0.57
CA ALA A 459 42.28 -0.95 -1.43
C ALA A 459 43.71 -0.44 -1.16
N ARG A 460 44.17 -0.61 0.08
CA ARG A 460 45.43 -0.09 0.61
C ARG A 460 46.11 -1.12 1.52
N SER A 461 47.36 -1.46 1.23
CA SER A 461 48.17 -2.33 2.09
C SER A 461 48.32 -1.72 3.49
N GLY A 462 48.34 -2.59 4.51
CA GLY A 462 48.41 -2.17 5.91
C GLY A 462 47.05 -1.95 6.57
N GLU A 463 45.95 -1.91 5.81
CA GLU A 463 44.62 -2.01 6.41
C GLU A 463 44.42 -3.38 7.03
N SER A 464 43.84 -3.44 8.23
CA SER A 464 43.65 -4.69 8.96
C SER A 464 42.19 -5.17 8.97
N ALA A 465 41.23 -4.27 8.74
CA ALA A 465 39.81 -4.57 8.75
C ALA A 465 39.00 -3.57 7.90
N PRO A 466 37.79 -3.96 7.44
CA PRO A 466 36.82 -3.01 6.88
C PRO A 466 36.44 -1.90 7.88
N LEU A 467 36.34 -0.68 7.39
CA LEU A 467 36.01 0.52 8.16
C LEU A 467 34.49 0.78 8.15
N ALA A 468 33.96 1.29 9.26
CA ALA A 468 32.57 1.71 9.31
C ALA A 468 32.33 2.96 8.44
N THR A 469 31.23 2.97 7.69
CA THR A 469 30.76 4.14 6.93
C THR A 469 29.52 4.75 7.60
N PRO A 470 29.14 5.99 7.25
CA PRO A 470 27.92 6.62 7.76
C PRO A 470 26.67 5.75 7.54
N LEU A 471 25.85 5.64 8.60
CA LEU A 471 24.61 4.88 8.56
C LEU A 471 23.51 5.66 7.84
N ALA A 472 22.65 4.94 7.13
CA ALA A 472 21.52 5.52 6.39
C ALA A 472 20.48 6.20 7.30
N ARG A 473 20.36 5.76 8.57
CA ARG A 473 19.31 6.19 9.50
C ARG A 473 19.43 7.64 9.99
N ASP A 474 20.60 8.27 9.88
CA ASP A 474 20.80 9.64 10.38
C ASP A 474 20.51 10.70 9.29
N GLN A 475 20.02 10.27 8.12
CA GLN A 475 19.74 11.16 6.99
C GLN A 475 18.28 11.62 6.97
N LEU A 476 18.08 12.91 6.73
CA LEU A 476 16.80 13.45 6.30
C LEU A 476 16.49 12.94 4.89
N ARG A 477 15.32 12.33 4.70
CA ARG A 477 14.90 11.69 3.43
C ARG A 477 13.90 12.53 2.66
N ALA A 478 12.92 13.10 3.37
CA ALA A 478 11.90 13.94 2.78
C ALA A 478 11.35 14.97 3.77
N GLU A 479 10.99 16.13 3.24
CA GLU A 479 10.18 17.15 3.91
C GLU A 479 9.00 17.49 3.00
N VAL A 480 7.79 17.33 3.50
CA VAL A 480 6.56 17.63 2.75
C VAL A 480 5.79 18.75 3.46
N ARG A 481 5.32 19.72 2.68
CA ARG A 481 4.48 20.82 3.15
C ARG A 481 3.25 20.93 2.26
N ASP A 482 2.10 20.58 2.81
CA ASP A 482 0.80 20.71 2.16
C ASP A 482 0.05 21.88 2.77
N VAL A 483 -0.25 22.89 1.95
CA VAL A 483 -1.02 24.07 2.37
C VAL A 483 -2.34 24.07 1.62
N PHE A 484 -3.42 23.88 2.36
CA PHE A 484 -4.79 24.04 1.89
C PHE A 484 -5.27 25.46 2.19
N SER A 485 -5.80 26.15 1.19
CA SER A 485 -6.31 27.52 1.33
C SER A 485 -7.78 27.60 0.93
N PHE A 486 -8.57 28.24 1.79
CA PHE A 486 -10.00 28.48 1.58
C PHE A 486 -10.32 29.97 1.72
N ALA A 487 -10.69 30.60 0.60
CA ALA A 487 -11.24 31.95 0.61
C ALA A 487 -12.59 31.99 1.36
N ARG A 488 -13.43 30.98 1.12
CA ARG A 488 -14.66 30.69 1.87
C ARG A 488 -14.80 29.18 2.02
N LEU A 489 -15.29 28.70 3.15
CA LEU A 489 -15.52 27.28 3.40
C LEU A 489 -16.62 26.68 2.51
N ALA A 490 -17.50 27.53 1.98
CA ALA A 490 -18.52 27.16 1.00
C ALA A 490 -17.96 26.97 -0.43
N GLU A 491 -16.73 27.41 -0.70
CA GLU A 491 -16.09 27.34 -2.02
C GLU A 491 -15.04 26.22 -2.09
N PRO A 492 -14.70 25.75 -3.30
CA PRO A 492 -13.63 24.77 -3.47
C PRO A 492 -12.28 25.30 -2.96
N GLY A 493 -11.62 24.51 -2.12
CA GLY A 493 -10.28 24.81 -1.62
C GLY A 493 -9.19 24.58 -2.66
N GLU A 494 -8.06 25.26 -2.47
CA GLU A 494 -6.82 25.04 -3.22
C GLU A 494 -5.81 24.31 -2.32
N LEU A 495 -4.96 23.47 -2.90
CA LEU A 495 -3.86 22.79 -2.23
C LEU A 495 -2.57 23.09 -2.99
N VAL A 496 -1.57 23.59 -2.28
CA VAL A 496 -0.17 23.63 -2.73
C VAL A 496 0.62 22.60 -1.93
N SER A 497 1.10 21.56 -2.60
CA SER A 497 1.97 20.54 -2.03
C SER A 497 3.40 20.79 -2.48
N GLU A 498 4.31 21.07 -1.55
CA GLU A 498 5.74 21.17 -1.78
C GLU A 498 6.45 20.01 -1.07
N ALA A 499 7.08 19.13 -1.83
CA ALA A 499 7.87 18.02 -1.31
C ALA A 499 9.34 18.19 -1.69
N VAL A 500 10.24 18.19 -0.70
CA VAL A 500 11.69 18.20 -0.90
C VAL A 500 12.23 16.81 -0.54
N TYR A 501 12.78 16.13 -1.52
CA TYR A 501 13.43 14.83 -1.36
C TYR A 501 14.94 14.99 -1.34
N TYR A 502 15.63 14.19 -0.53
CA TYR A 502 17.07 14.31 -0.28
C TYR A 502 17.84 13.04 -0.67
N GLY A 503 19.10 13.22 -1.06
CA GLY A 503 20.05 12.14 -1.31
C GLY A 503 19.55 11.13 -2.34
N GLU A 504 19.59 9.84 -1.99
CA GLU A 504 19.17 8.73 -2.87
C GLU A 504 17.75 8.87 -3.41
N VAL A 505 16.82 9.44 -2.62
CA VAL A 505 15.44 9.64 -3.07
C VAL A 505 15.38 10.71 -4.17
N ALA A 506 16.13 11.82 -4.00
CA ALA A 506 16.23 12.88 -5.00
C ALA A 506 16.86 12.38 -6.30
N GLU A 507 17.94 11.61 -6.20
CA GLU A 507 18.64 11.03 -7.34
C GLU A 507 17.75 10.07 -8.13
N ASN A 508 17.03 9.18 -7.44
CA ASN A 508 16.08 8.25 -8.06
C ASN A 508 14.96 9.00 -8.79
N LEU A 509 14.46 10.10 -8.23
CA LEU A 509 13.44 10.94 -8.89
C LEU A 509 13.99 11.66 -10.12
N ARG A 510 15.23 12.17 -10.08
CA ARG A 510 15.89 12.75 -11.26
C ARG A 510 16.11 11.70 -12.36
N MET A 511 16.52 10.49 -11.99
CA MET A 511 16.66 9.39 -12.92
C MET A 511 15.32 8.99 -13.54
N ALA A 512 14.25 8.89 -12.74
CA ALA A 512 12.91 8.62 -13.25
C ALA A 512 12.46 9.71 -14.24
N ARG A 513 12.66 10.98 -13.89
CA ARG A 513 12.37 12.12 -14.78
C ARG A 513 13.14 12.07 -16.10
N ALA A 514 14.40 11.65 -16.06
CA ALA A 514 15.26 11.58 -17.25
C ALA A 514 14.97 10.35 -18.14
N SER A 515 14.38 9.29 -17.59
CA SER A 515 14.19 8.00 -18.27
C SER A 515 12.74 7.69 -18.68
N GLN A 516 11.77 8.43 -18.18
CA GLN A 516 10.33 8.17 -18.41
C GLN A 516 9.67 9.30 -19.22
N PRO A 517 8.60 8.98 -19.99
CA PRO A 517 7.71 10.01 -20.52
C PRO A 517 7.16 10.91 -19.41
N GLN A 518 6.94 12.18 -19.72
CA GLN A 518 6.52 13.17 -18.74
C GLN A 518 5.24 12.75 -18.00
N GLU A 519 4.25 12.20 -18.71
CA GLU A 519 2.99 11.76 -18.12
C GLU A 519 3.17 10.63 -17.10
N ALA A 520 4.09 9.70 -17.36
CA ALA A 520 4.36 8.58 -16.46
C ALA A 520 5.08 9.05 -15.18
N PHE A 521 6.05 9.96 -15.33
CA PHE A 521 6.73 10.58 -14.20
C PHE A 521 5.75 11.42 -13.35
N GLU A 522 4.88 12.19 -14.00
CA GLU A 522 3.84 12.96 -13.31
C GLU A 522 2.83 12.07 -12.58
N ALA A 523 2.44 10.93 -13.16
CA ALA A 523 1.57 9.96 -12.49
C ALA A 523 2.23 9.34 -11.25
N LEU A 524 3.54 9.05 -11.31
CA LEU A 524 4.32 8.59 -10.17
C LEU A 524 4.26 9.59 -9.00
N LEU A 525 4.42 10.89 -9.29
CA LEU A 525 4.39 11.96 -8.29
C LEU A 525 3.00 12.21 -7.69
N MET A 526 1.93 11.88 -8.42
CA MET A 526 0.55 12.09 -7.98
C MET A 526 0.00 10.98 -7.08
N GLY A 527 0.65 9.80 -7.06
CA GLY A 527 0.09 8.60 -6.43
C GLY A 527 -0.31 8.76 -4.96
N ASP A 528 0.58 9.32 -4.13
CA ASP A 528 0.31 9.48 -2.68
C ASP A 528 -0.71 10.59 -2.41
N LEU A 529 -0.62 11.73 -3.11
CA LEU A 529 -1.57 12.83 -2.96
C LEU A 529 -2.98 12.45 -3.40
N ALA A 530 -3.13 11.74 -4.53
CA ALA A 530 -4.44 11.32 -5.02
C ALA A 530 -5.12 10.31 -4.07
N ARG A 531 -4.34 9.45 -3.40
CA ARG A 531 -4.86 8.54 -2.35
C ARG A 531 -5.27 9.28 -1.08
N ALA A 532 -4.46 10.25 -0.65
CA ALA A 532 -4.73 11.04 0.55
C ALA A 532 -5.93 12.00 0.35
N TYR A 533 -6.05 12.60 -0.84
CA TYR A 533 -6.96 13.70 -1.13
C TYR A 533 -7.71 13.49 -2.45
N PRO A 534 -8.60 12.48 -2.55
CA PRO A 534 -9.28 12.12 -3.80
C PRO A 534 -10.21 13.21 -4.36
N ALA A 535 -10.63 14.17 -3.53
CA ALA A 535 -11.44 15.32 -3.95
C ALA A 535 -10.64 16.39 -4.72
N TYR A 536 -9.30 16.32 -4.70
CA TYR A 536 -8.42 17.31 -5.29
C TYR A 536 -7.83 16.82 -6.60
N GLN A 537 -7.89 17.68 -7.63
CA GLN A 537 -7.31 17.42 -8.93
C GLN A 537 -6.21 18.43 -9.22
N ARG A 538 -5.16 17.95 -9.88
CA ARG A 538 -4.01 18.78 -10.24
C ARG A 538 -4.40 19.91 -11.20
N GLN A 539 -3.86 21.09 -10.94
CA GLN A 539 -3.94 22.26 -11.80
C GLN A 539 -2.58 22.55 -12.44
N GLY A 540 -2.53 22.55 -13.76
CA GLY A 540 -1.31 22.82 -14.51
C GLY A 540 -0.24 21.72 -14.39
N ALA A 541 0.98 22.07 -14.80
CA ALA A 541 2.13 21.17 -14.78
C ALA A 541 2.80 21.13 -13.40
N VAL A 542 3.46 20.00 -13.10
CA VAL A 542 4.26 19.83 -11.88
C VAL A 542 5.56 20.62 -12.02
N GLN A 543 5.90 21.41 -10.99
CA GLN A 543 7.18 22.13 -10.93
C GLN A 543 8.22 21.24 -10.25
N VAL A 544 9.36 21.01 -10.91
CA VAL A 544 10.42 20.14 -10.40
C VAL A 544 11.77 20.83 -10.55
N GLU A 545 12.40 21.14 -9.43
CA GLU A 545 13.56 22.02 -9.33
C GLU A 545 14.64 21.42 -8.40
N ASP A 546 15.91 21.62 -8.74
CA ASP A 546 17.01 21.32 -7.84
C ASP A 546 17.08 22.34 -6.71
N VAL A 547 17.37 21.87 -5.49
CA VAL A 547 17.57 22.76 -4.34
C VAL A 547 19.02 23.25 -4.31
N PRO A 548 19.29 24.56 -4.40
CA PRO A 548 20.66 25.08 -4.39
C PRO A 548 21.43 24.65 -3.14
N GLY A 549 22.69 24.27 -3.32
CA GLY A 549 23.58 23.87 -2.21
C GLY A 549 23.22 22.53 -1.55
N ARG A 550 22.27 21.76 -2.10
CA ARG A 550 21.83 20.48 -1.54
C ARG A 550 21.81 19.39 -2.62
N ASN A 551 22.00 18.15 -2.21
CA ASN A 551 21.63 17.00 -3.04
C ASN A 551 20.13 16.70 -2.87
N ALA A 552 19.28 17.62 -3.34
CA ALA A 552 17.84 17.55 -3.09
C ALA A 552 17.02 18.09 -4.27
N LEU A 553 15.82 17.53 -4.42
CA LEU A 553 14.87 17.84 -5.48
C LEU A 553 13.56 18.33 -4.85
N ARG A 554 13.13 19.53 -5.20
CA ARG A 554 11.83 20.10 -4.82
C ARG A 554 10.80 19.79 -5.90
N ILE A 555 9.65 19.31 -5.47
CA ILE A 555 8.48 19.05 -6.31
C ILE A 555 7.33 19.89 -5.75
N THR A 556 6.78 20.78 -6.58
CA THR A 556 5.65 21.63 -6.22
C THR A 556 4.45 21.32 -7.12
N GLN A 557 3.33 20.98 -6.48
CA GLN A 557 2.07 20.62 -7.14
C GLN A 557 0.96 21.54 -6.65
N ARG A 558 0.19 22.08 -7.59
CA ARG A 558 -1.04 22.85 -7.29
C ARG A 558 -2.24 21.99 -7.62
N LEU A 559 -3.20 21.91 -6.71
CA LEU A 559 -4.41 21.14 -6.87
C LEU A 559 -5.61 22.00 -6.45
N ARG A 560 -6.78 21.70 -7.00
CA ARG A 560 -8.04 22.33 -6.61
C ARG A 560 -9.09 21.27 -6.36
N ALA A 561 -9.92 21.50 -5.35
CA ALA A 561 -11.04 20.64 -5.08
C ALA A 561 -12.03 20.65 -6.26
N HIS A 562 -12.39 19.46 -6.75
CA HIS A 562 -13.44 19.25 -7.75
C HIS A 562 -14.60 18.40 -7.19
N GLY A 563 -14.40 17.81 -6.00
CA GLY A 563 -15.42 17.07 -5.25
C GLY A 563 -15.76 17.74 -3.92
N ASP A 564 -16.51 17.01 -3.09
CA ASP A 564 -16.90 17.47 -1.76
C ASP A 564 -15.70 17.38 -0.80
N THR A 565 -15.08 18.52 -0.48
CA THR A 565 -14.01 18.60 0.54
C THR A 565 -14.55 18.34 1.94
N TRP A 566 -15.76 18.83 2.22
CA TRP A 566 -16.37 18.79 3.55
C TRP A 566 -17.48 17.75 3.61
N ARG A 567 -17.51 16.99 4.71
CA ARG A 567 -18.61 16.09 5.07
C ARG A 567 -19.18 16.45 6.44
N LEU A 568 -20.48 16.25 6.64
CA LEU A 568 -21.11 16.37 7.96
C LEU A 568 -20.76 15.13 8.79
N LEU A 569 -20.05 15.34 9.90
CA LEU A 569 -19.70 14.27 10.85
C LEU A 569 -20.83 14.01 11.85
N SER A 570 -21.51 15.08 12.27
CA SER A 570 -22.66 15.06 13.15
C SER A 570 -23.51 16.32 12.95
N LYS A 571 -24.68 16.41 13.61
CA LYS A 571 -25.46 17.65 13.68
C LYS A 571 -24.56 18.75 14.27
N GLY A 572 -24.19 19.73 13.45
CA GLY A 572 -23.40 20.88 13.88
C GLY A 572 -21.89 20.84 13.58
N VAL A 573 -21.35 19.73 13.07
CA VAL A 573 -19.90 19.59 12.80
C VAL A 573 -19.65 19.07 11.40
N MET A 574 -18.78 19.76 10.66
CA MET A 574 -18.23 19.30 9.38
C MET A 574 -16.77 18.91 9.54
N ALA A 575 -16.30 18.01 8.68
CA ALA A 575 -14.95 17.49 8.71
C ALA A 575 -14.39 17.29 7.31
N THR A 576 -13.06 17.35 7.20
CA THR A 576 -12.28 16.90 6.05
C THR A 576 -11.18 15.98 6.55
N ASP A 577 -10.78 15.02 5.72
CA ASP A 577 -9.70 14.09 6.04
C ASP A 577 -8.34 14.81 5.95
N VAL A 578 -7.41 14.39 6.81
CA VAL A 578 -6.04 14.89 6.91
C VAL A 578 -5.11 13.69 6.97
N ALA A 579 -4.14 13.62 6.06
CA ALA A 579 -3.16 12.55 6.05
C ALA A 579 -1.75 13.15 6.01
N VAL A 580 -0.88 12.71 6.91
CA VAL A 580 0.55 13.02 6.85
C VAL A 580 1.27 12.01 5.95
N SER A 581 0.90 12.01 4.66
CA SER A 581 1.36 11.04 3.65
C SER A 581 2.88 10.90 3.55
N GLY A 582 3.64 11.97 3.76
CA GLY A 582 5.11 11.99 3.74
C GLY A 582 5.78 11.15 4.83
N VAL A 583 5.08 10.87 5.95
CA VAL A 583 5.55 9.94 6.99
C VAL A 583 4.83 8.58 6.93
N MET A 584 3.66 8.50 6.31
CA MET A 584 2.92 7.24 6.14
C MET A 584 3.61 6.29 5.14
N GLY A 585 4.16 6.84 4.05
CA GLY A 585 4.89 6.08 3.03
C GLY A 585 5.94 5.11 3.61
N PRO A 586 6.94 5.59 4.39
CA PRO A 586 7.98 4.73 4.97
C PRO A 586 7.49 3.77 6.08
N LEU A 587 6.26 3.94 6.60
CA LEU A 587 5.66 3.08 7.62
C LEU A 587 4.71 2.01 7.04
N ARG A 588 4.61 1.91 5.72
CA ARG A 588 3.67 0.99 5.08
C ARG A 588 4.08 -0.47 5.31
N LEU A 589 3.14 -1.29 5.75
CA LEU A 589 3.35 -2.73 5.91
C LEU A 589 3.36 -3.43 4.54
N PRO A 590 4.26 -4.42 4.31
CA PRO A 590 4.18 -5.31 3.17
C PRO A 590 2.97 -6.26 3.25
N ASP A 591 2.50 -6.73 2.09
CA ASP A 591 1.29 -7.58 1.98
C ASP A 591 1.46 -9.00 2.56
N MET A 592 2.70 -9.45 2.82
CA MET A 592 3.00 -10.80 3.31
C MET A 592 2.98 -10.87 4.84
N THR A 593 1.90 -11.41 5.43
CA THR A 593 1.79 -11.66 6.88
C THR A 593 1.17 -13.04 7.18
N PRO A 594 1.65 -13.79 8.20
CA PRO A 594 2.81 -13.54 9.06
C PRO A 594 4.15 -13.77 8.33
N ARG A 595 5.27 -13.30 8.92
CA ARG A 595 6.63 -13.50 8.39
C ARG A 595 7.42 -14.44 9.29
N GLU A 596 8.10 -15.41 8.69
CA GLU A 596 9.03 -16.33 9.38
C GLU A 596 10.48 -15.82 9.38
N GLN A 597 10.79 -14.87 8.50
CA GLN A 597 12.11 -14.25 8.35
C GLN A 597 12.03 -12.75 8.66
N ALA A 598 13.18 -12.13 8.92
CA ALA A 598 13.27 -10.70 9.17
C ALA A 598 12.75 -9.88 7.97
N LEU A 599 12.32 -8.66 8.24
CA LEU A 599 11.97 -7.65 7.24
C LEU A 599 13.09 -6.62 7.13
N ASN A 600 13.58 -6.38 5.92
CA ASN A 600 14.44 -5.26 5.60
C ASN A 600 13.61 -3.96 5.51
N VAL A 601 13.96 -2.95 6.31
CA VAL A 601 13.32 -1.64 6.27
C VAL A 601 14.04 -0.79 5.23
N SER A 602 13.35 -0.53 4.13
CA SER A 602 13.89 0.26 3.02
C SER A 602 13.98 1.74 3.42
N LEU A 603 15.14 2.37 3.17
CA LEU A 603 15.40 3.80 3.39
C LEU A 603 15.13 4.29 4.83
N PRO A 604 15.84 3.76 5.84
CA PRO A 604 15.79 4.35 7.18
C PRO A 604 16.28 5.81 7.13
N GLY A 605 15.76 6.63 8.03
CA GLY A 605 16.03 8.07 8.04
C GLY A 605 14.95 8.88 8.75
N SER A 606 15.07 10.19 8.64
CA SER A 606 14.08 11.16 9.13
C SER A 606 13.14 11.60 8.01
N TYR A 607 11.86 11.76 8.33
CA TYR A 607 10.81 12.25 7.44
C TYR A 607 10.01 13.32 8.18
N ARG A 608 9.66 14.40 7.49
CA ARG A 608 8.83 15.47 8.06
C ARG A 608 7.65 15.78 7.15
N HIS A 609 6.50 16.04 7.74
CA HIS A 609 5.32 16.48 7.01
C HIS A 609 4.54 17.52 7.81
N LEU A 610 4.37 18.70 7.23
CA LEU A 610 3.48 19.75 7.70
C LEU A 610 2.24 19.78 6.79
N VAL A 611 1.07 19.57 7.37
CA VAL A 611 -0.22 19.82 6.70
C VAL A 611 -0.88 21.02 7.36
N ARG A 612 -1.17 22.06 6.58
CA ARG A 612 -1.76 23.31 7.08
C ARG A 612 -3.00 23.67 6.29
N PHE A 613 -4.07 23.97 6.99
CA PHE A 613 -5.30 24.52 6.46
C PHE A 613 -5.40 25.99 6.85
N GLU A 614 -5.59 26.87 5.87
CA GLU A 614 -5.70 28.31 6.03
C GLU A 614 -7.07 28.81 5.59
N PHE A 615 -7.69 29.62 6.44
CA PHE A 615 -9.05 30.12 6.25
C PHE A 615 -9.04 31.65 6.24
N SER A 616 -9.66 32.28 5.24
CA SER A 616 -9.86 33.74 5.28
C SER A 616 -10.90 34.17 6.32
N GLU A 617 -11.82 33.27 6.69
CA GLU A 617 -12.83 33.45 7.74
C GLU A 617 -12.45 32.75 9.05
N GLN A 618 -13.16 33.07 10.15
CA GLN A 618 -12.89 32.46 11.45
C GLN A 618 -13.38 31.01 11.48
N ALA A 619 -12.43 30.08 11.56
CA ALA A 619 -12.68 28.65 11.60
C ALA A 619 -12.90 28.13 13.03
N TYR A 620 -12.08 28.62 13.98
CA TYR A 620 -12.06 28.18 15.37
C TYR A 620 -12.34 29.34 16.34
N ALA A 621 -13.03 29.04 17.44
CA ALA A 621 -13.31 30.01 18.51
C ALA A 621 -12.12 30.20 19.47
N ARG A 622 -11.28 29.17 19.62
CA ARG A 622 -10.16 29.14 20.57
C ARG A 622 -8.96 28.49 19.95
N GLU A 623 -7.79 28.88 20.42
CA GLU A 623 -6.57 28.16 20.12
C GLU A 623 -6.55 26.81 20.84
N SER A 624 -5.94 25.83 20.19
CA SER A 624 -5.72 24.51 20.77
C SER A 624 -4.41 23.95 20.28
N GLU A 625 -3.76 23.17 21.12
CA GLU A 625 -2.57 22.43 20.77
C GLU A 625 -2.65 21.04 21.40
N SER A 626 -2.33 20.02 20.61
CA SER A 626 -2.27 18.64 21.06
C SER A 626 -0.97 18.00 20.57
N PRO A 627 0.00 17.78 21.46
CA PRO A 627 1.18 16.99 21.15
C PRO A 627 0.91 15.49 21.34
N PHE A 628 1.56 14.68 20.52
CA PHE A 628 1.66 13.25 20.69
C PHE A 628 3.09 12.83 20.35
N ALA A 629 3.68 11.96 21.16
CA ALA A 629 4.97 11.38 20.88
C ALA A 629 4.92 9.89 21.22
N GLU A 630 5.50 9.09 20.35
CA GLU A 630 5.71 7.66 20.57
C GLU A 630 7.12 7.30 20.13
N SER A 631 7.80 6.48 20.94
CA SER A 631 9.16 6.03 20.66
C SER A 631 9.29 4.59 21.10
N ASN A 632 9.87 3.77 20.23
CA ASN A 632 10.19 2.37 20.51
C ASN A 632 11.51 2.00 19.79
N GLU A 633 11.85 0.72 19.78
CA GLU A 633 13.05 0.20 19.12
C GLU A 633 13.06 0.37 17.58
N PHE A 634 11.90 0.55 16.94
CA PHE A 634 11.76 0.63 15.48
C PHE A 634 11.73 2.08 14.97
N TYR A 635 11.05 2.98 15.68
CA TYR A 635 10.86 4.36 15.27
C TYR A 635 10.68 5.32 16.44
N GLU A 636 10.79 6.62 16.15
CA GLU A 636 10.28 7.71 16.96
C GLU A 636 9.40 8.60 16.11
N LEU A 637 8.17 8.84 16.58
CA LEU A 637 7.16 9.63 15.91
C LEU A 637 6.71 10.75 16.83
N ARG A 638 6.77 11.99 16.35
CA ARG A 638 6.20 13.16 17.02
C ARG A 638 5.14 13.77 16.13
N LEU A 639 3.94 13.90 16.66
CA LEU A 639 2.82 14.57 16.03
C LEU A 639 2.45 15.80 16.85
N ARG A 640 2.14 16.91 16.18
CA ARG A 640 1.66 18.13 16.84
C ARG A 640 0.54 18.74 16.03
N SER A 641 -0.66 18.74 16.61
CA SER A 641 -1.83 19.41 16.04
C SER A 641 -2.00 20.77 16.70
N LYS A 642 -2.21 21.82 15.89
CA LYS A 642 -2.57 23.16 16.37
C LYS A 642 -3.81 23.67 15.65
N GLY A 643 -4.71 24.29 16.38
CA GLY A 643 -5.80 25.09 15.82
C GLY A 643 -5.65 26.52 16.27
N GLY A 644 -5.78 27.47 15.35
CA GLY A 644 -5.90 28.90 15.63
C GLY A 644 -7.13 29.48 14.93
N PRO A 645 -7.51 30.74 15.17
CA PRO A 645 -8.78 31.29 14.67
C PRO A 645 -8.98 31.14 13.16
N ARG A 646 -7.89 31.14 12.38
CA ARG A 646 -7.89 31.09 10.91
C ARG A 646 -7.01 29.98 10.32
N PHE A 647 -6.60 29.00 11.13
CA PHE A 647 -5.82 27.88 10.62
C PHE A 647 -5.98 26.61 11.43
N GLY A 648 -5.76 25.46 10.78
CA GLY A 648 -5.49 24.18 11.41
C GLY A 648 -4.16 23.65 10.90
N GLU A 649 -3.33 23.07 11.76
CA GLU A 649 -1.98 22.63 11.43
C GLU A 649 -1.68 21.29 12.06
N PHE A 650 -1.09 20.39 11.28
CA PHE A 650 -0.66 19.06 11.70
C PHE A 650 0.80 18.87 11.28
N ASN A 651 1.69 18.80 12.25
CA ASN A 651 3.11 18.51 12.03
C ASN A 651 3.37 17.05 12.40
N ALA A 652 4.10 16.34 11.56
CA ALA A 652 4.61 15.01 11.82
C ALA A 652 6.13 14.96 11.59
N GLU A 653 6.86 14.42 12.55
CA GLU A 653 8.28 14.10 12.45
C GLU A 653 8.46 12.62 12.77
N LEU A 654 8.99 11.87 11.81
CA LEU A 654 9.28 10.45 11.94
C LEU A 654 10.79 10.23 11.84
N GLN A 655 11.35 9.48 12.77
CA GLN A 655 12.69 8.92 12.70
C GLN A 655 12.59 7.40 12.69
N LEU A 656 12.94 6.76 11.58
CA LEU A 656 13.12 5.31 11.54
C LEU A 656 14.48 4.95 12.16
N LYS A 657 14.45 4.16 13.25
CA LYS A 657 15.64 3.78 14.03
C LYS A 657 16.23 2.44 13.57
N ALA A 658 15.35 1.57 13.08
CA ALA A 658 15.69 0.25 12.59
C ALA A 658 15.76 0.23 11.05
N ASP A 659 16.78 -0.45 10.53
CA ASP A 659 16.93 -0.85 9.13
C ASP A 659 16.47 -2.31 8.90
N ARG A 660 16.12 -3.04 9.96
CA ARG A 660 15.49 -4.37 9.90
C ARG A 660 14.55 -4.63 11.08
N ILE A 661 13.55 -5.47 10.87
CA ILE A 661 12.61 -5.96 11.89
C ILE A 661 12.76 -7.48 11.98
N GLU A 662 13.17 -8.02 13.12
CA GLU A 662 13.31 -9.48 13.27
C GLU A 662 11.95 -10.19 13.16
N ALA A 663 11.95 -11.46 12.73
CA ALA A 663 10.73 -12.26 12.63
C ALA A 663 9.95 -12.30 13.97
N ALA A 664 10.67 -12.46 15.09
CA ALA A 664 10.08 -12.44 16.44
C ALA A 664 9.54 -11.06 16.88
N GLN A 665 9.96 -9.98 16.21
CA GLN A 665 9.47 -8.62 16.44
C GLN A 665 8.31 -8.25 15.51
N TRP A 666 8.05 -9.02 14.46
CA TRP A 666 7.06 -8.73 13.42
C TRP A 666 5.69 -8.35 14.00
N THR A 667 5.13 -9.21 14.86
CA THR A 667 3.83 -8.97 15.50
C THR A 667 3.82 -7.66 16.28
N ARG A 668 4.88 -7.39 17.05
CA ARG A 668 5.01 -6.14 17.83
C ARG A 668 5.09 -4.91 16.92
N TYR A 669 5.88 -4.99 15.83
CA TYR A 669 6.01 -3.91 14.85
C TYR A 669 4.68 -3.63 14.13
N ARG A 670 4.02 -4.67 13.61
CA ARG A 670 2.71 -4.57 12.96
C ARG A 670 1.66 -3.96 13.90
N ASP A 671 1.57 -4.46 15.12
CA ASP A 671 0.56 -3.99 16.08
C ASP A 671 0.84 -2.54 16.51
N ALA A 672 2.10 -2.14 16.60
CA ALA A 672 2.48 -0.75 16.83
C ALA A 672 2.02 0.16 15.67
N LEU A 673 2.28 -0.23 14.43
CA LEU A 673 1.84 0.52 13.24
C LEU A 673 0.31 0.57 13.09
N GLN A 674 -0.40 -0.52 13.36
CA GLN A 674 -1.86 -0.54 13.34
C GLN A 674 -2.47 0.43 14.35
N LYS A 675 -1.86 0.59 15.53
CA LYS A 675 -2.29 1.57 16.53
C LYS A 675 -1.98 3.02 16.12
N LEU A 676 -0.93 3.23 15.33
CA LEU A 676 -0.55 4.55 14.83
C LEU A 676 -1.39 5.02 13.64
N TRP A 677 -1.87 4.12 12.78
CA TRP A 677 -2.52 4.50 11.52
C TRP A 677 -3.67 5.52 11.67
N PRO A 678 -4.58 5.37 12.65
CA PRO A 678 -5.64 6.35 12.89
C PRO A 678 -5.15 7.73 13.37
N ARG A 679 -3.89 7.86 13.81
CA ARG A 679 -3.27 9.13 14.19
C ARG A 679 -2.56 9.80 13.01
N LEU A 680 -2.11 9.02 12.02
CA LEU A 680 -1.46 9.52 10.81
C LEU A 680 -2.47 9.95 9.74
N ALA A 681 -3.65 9.34 9.76
CA ALA A 681 -4.82 9.75 8.97
C ALA A 681 -5.97 10.12 9.93
N THR A 682 -6.15 11.41 10.13
CA THR A 682 -7.13 11.99 11.07
C THR A 682 -8.12 12.88 10.35
N GLN A 683 -8.97 13.59 11.09
CA GLN A 683 -9.92 14.56 10.56
C GLN A 683 -9.65 15.94 11.13
N LEU A 684 -9.67 16.95 10.27
CA LEU A 684 -9.87 18.32 10.68
C LEU A 684 -11.38 18.54 10.86
N THR A 685 -11.80 18.92 12.06
CA THR A 685 -13.21 19.22 12.36
C THR A 685 -13.43 20.71 12.53
N LEU A 686 -14.57 21.20 12.01
CA LEU A 686 -15.01 22.58 12.10
C LEU A 686 -16.51 22.63 12.49
N PRO A 687 -16.92 23.59 13.34
CA PRO A 687 -18.34 23.82 13.56
C PRO A 687 -18.99 24.34 12.27
N VAL A 688 -20.19 23.85 11.95
CA VAL A 688 -20.95 24.36 10.79
C VAL A 688 -21.48 25.77 11.04
N MET A 689 -21.79 26.09 12.31
CA MET A 689 -22.14 27.43 12.74
C MET A 689 -20.88 28.28 12.85
N ALA A 690 -20.93 29.51 12.33
CA ALA A 690 -19.85 30.48 12.47
C ALA A 690 -19.62 30.84 13.95
N PRO A 691 -18.37 30.88 14.47
CA PRO A 691 -18.08 31.16 15.87
C PRO A 691 -18.73 32.44 16.41
N GLU A 692 -18.81 33.49 15.60
CA GLU A 692 -19.42 34.77 15.93
C GLU A 692 -20.94 34.67 16.18
N ARG A 693 -21.63 33.67 15.61
CA ARG A 693 -23.07 33.43 15.80
C ARG A 693 -23.38 32.53 16.99
N LEU A 694 -22.36 32.00 17.66
CA LEU A 694 -22.55 31.08 18.78
C LEU A 694 -23.20 31.78 19.99
N GLU A 695 -22.90 33.06 20.19
CA GLU A 695 -23.48 33.84 21.28
C GLU A 695 -24.95 34.21 21.00
N ASP A 696 -25.27 34.51 19.75
CA ASP A 696 -26.65 34.71 19.29
C ASP A 696 -27.48 33.44 19.54
N PHE A 697 -26.94 32.27 19.15
CA PHE A 697 -27.59 30.99 19.38
C PHE A 697 -27.81 30.71 20.87
N ARG A 698 -26.81 30.93 21.73
CA ARG A 698 -26.94 30.75 23.18
C ARG A 698 -28.02 31.63 23.78
N SER A 699 -28.02 32.91 23.39
CA SER A 699 -28.99 33.90 23.87
C SER A 699 -30.41 33.53 23.46
N ALA A 700 -30.62 33.22 22.19
CA ALA A 700 -31.93 32.81 21.66
C ALA A 700 -32.40 31.47 22.24
N SER A 701 -31.49 30.51 22.44
CA SER A 701 -31.79 29.21 23.05
C SER A 701 -32.25 29.34 24.50
N LYS A 702 -31.67 30.26 25.27
CA LYS A 702 -32.11 30.56 26.65
C LYS A 702 -33.53 31.15 26.67
N VAL A 703 -33.83 32.07 25.76
CA VAL A 703 -35.18 32.64 25.63
C VAL A 703 -36.19 31.57 25.23
N LEU A 704 -35.85 30.71 24.27
CA LEU A 704 -36.70 29.59 23.85
C LEU A 704 -36.97 28.62 25.01
N SER A 705 -35.92 28.27 25.78
CA SER A 705 -36.05 27.41 26.98
C SER A 705 -37.01 28.00 28.01
N GLU A 706 -36.92 29.30 28.26
CA GLU A 706 -37.81 29.99 29.19
C GLU A 706 -39.26 29.99 28.70
N ARG A 707 -39.48 30.21 27.40
CA ARG A 707 -40.83 30.17 26.80
C ARG A 707 -41.47 28.78 26.88
N LEU A 708 -40.70 27.73 26.65
CA LEU A 708 -41.15 26.33 26.79
C LEU A 708 -41.47 26.01 28.26
N ARG A 709 -40.56 26.36 29.19
CA ARG A 709 -40.76 26.08 30.63
C ARG A 709 -41.92 26.85 31.25
N SER A 710 -42.11 28.11 30.84
CA SER A 710 -43.22 28.97 31.31
C SER A 710 -44.56 28.68 30.63
N GLY A 711 -44.60 27.76 29.65
CA GLY A 711 -45.81 27.46 28.88
C GLY A 711 -46.27 28.56 27.92
N ARG A 712 -45.46 29.63 27.75
CA ARG A 712 -45.69 30.68 26.75
C ARG A 712 -45.52 30.20 25.31
N LEU A 713 -44.81 29.09 25.13
CA LEU A 713 -44.76 28.31 23.90
C LEU A 713 -45.29 26.91 24.22
N LYS A 714 -46.47 26.58 23.69
CA LYS A 714 -47.10 25.27 23.88
C LYS A 714 -46.62 24.31 22.81
N VAL A 715 -46.24 23.11 23.21
CA VAL A 715 -45.86 21.99 22.35
C VAL A 715 -46.59 20.74 22.83
N ALA A 716 -47.05 19.90 21.90
CA ALA A 716 -47.74 18.66 22.22
C ALA A 716 -46.76 17.53 22.58
N THR A 717 -45.54 17.57 22.05
CA THR A 717 -44.54 16.51 22.20
C THR A 717 -43.13 17.05 22.37
N GLN A 718 -42.21 16.18 22.79
CA GLN A 718 -40.78 16.49 22.86
C GLN A 718 -40.15 16.68 21.46
N VAL A 719 -40.71 16.04 20.43
CA VAL A 719 -40.25 16.20 19.04
C VAL A 719 -40.45 17.65 18.58
N GLN A 720 -41.62 18.23 18.87
CA GLN A 720 -41.90 19.64 18.59
C GLN A 720 -41.00 20.58 19.38
N ALA A 721 -40.75 20.29 20.66
CA ALA A 721 -39.81 21.07 21.47
C ALA A 721 -38.41 21.08 20.84
N ASN A 722 -37.92 19.91 20.40
CA ASN A 722 -36.62 19.78 19.75
C ASN A 722 -36.60 20.47 18.37
N ALA A 723 -37.68 20.38 17.59
CA ALA A 723 -37.80 21.05 16.29
C ALA A 723 -37.62 22.57 16.40
N HIS A 724 -38.12 23.20 17.47
CA HIS A 724 -37.88 24.62 17.72
C HIS A 724 -36.40 24.96 17.94
N TYR A 725 -35.65 24.10 18.65
CA TYR A 725 -34.21 24.29 18.84
C TYR A 725 -33.43 24.03 17.54
N ASP A 726 -33.82 23.00 16.79
CA ASP A 726 -33.21 22.65 15.51
C ASP A 726 -33.40 23.80 14.50
N LEU A 727 -34.61 24.38 14.37
CA LEU A 727 -34.86 25.54 13.50
C LEU A 727 -33.97 26.73 13.85
N LEU A 728 -33.89 27.09 15.14
CA LEU A 728 -33.04 28.19 15.59
C LEU A 728 -31.58 27.98 15.17
N ALA A 729 -31.06 26.75 15.34
CA ALA A 729 -29.70 26.43 14.93
C ALA A 729 -29.55 26.49 13.40
N GLN A 730 -30.47 25.84 12.66
CA GLN A 730 -30.44 25.73 11.20
C GLN A 730 -30.53 27.10 10.52
N GLU A 731 -31.39 28.00 10.99
CA GLU A 731 -31.53 29.36 10.48
C GLU A 731 -30.22 30.16 10.61
N LEU A 732 -29.57 30.08 11.78
CA LEU A 732 -28.29 30.75 12.01
C LEU A 732 -27.16 30.14 11.16
N ILE A 733 -27.18 28.82 10.96
CA ILE A 733 -26.22 28.11 10.10
C ILE A 733 -26.39 28.56 8.63
N LEU A 734 -27.62 28.53 8.12
CA LEU A 734 -27.93 28.90 6.73
C LEU A 734 -27.64 30.38 6.46
N ALA A 735 -27.97 31.26 7.41
CA ALA A 735 -27.66 32.69 7.31
C ALA A 735 -26.15 32.98 7.30
N GLY A 736 -25.33 32.09 7.86
CA GLY A 736 -23.87 32.17 7.83
C GLY A 736 -23.25 31.93 6.46
N LYS A 737 -23.96 31.29 5.51
CA LYS A 737 -23.48 30.99 4.15
C LYS A 737 -22.09 30.32 4.08
N ARG A 738 -21.78 29.51 5.11
CA ARG A 738 -20.47 28.86 5.31
C ARG A 738 -20.39 27.46 4.71
N LEU A 739 -21.55 26.87 4.38
CA LEU A 739 -21.65 25.50 3.90
C LEU A 739 -21.57 25.42 2.37
N PRO A 740 -20.83 24.44 1.82
CA PRO A 740 -20.93 24.09 0.40
C PRO A 740 -22.36 23.65 0.02
N PRO A 741 -22.73 23.75 -1.28
CA PRO A 741 -24.10 23.51 -1.74
C PRO A 741 -24.73 22.19 -1.25
N LYS A 742 -24.01 21.06 -1.32
CA LYS A 742 -24.55 19.77 -0.87
C LYS A 742 -24.79 19.69 0.63
N LEU A 743 -23.89 20.25 1.44
CA LEU A 743 -24.11 20.31 2.89
C LEU A 743 -25.24 21.27 3.24
N GLN A 744 -25.34 22.38 2.50
CA GLN A 744 -26.45 23.32 2.61
C GLN A 744 -27.78 22.66 2.25
N ALA A 745 -27.83 21.81 1.21
CA ALA A 745 -29.01 21.04 0.83
C ALA A 745 -29.50 20.14 1.97
N ARG A 746 -28.57 19.42 2.64
CA ARG A 746 -28.91 18.59 3.80
C ARG A 746 -29.48 19.41 4.95
N VAL A 747 -28.89 20.57 5.26
CA VAL A 747 -29.43 21.47 6.31
C VAL A 747 -30.79 22.05 5.93
N GLN A 748 -31.02 22.40 4.66
CA GLN A 748 -32.32 22.86 4.16
C GLN A 748 -33.40 21.76 4.25
N MET A 749 -33.04 20.51 3.96
CA MET A 749 -33.94 19.37 4.13
C MET A 749 -34.31 19.18 5.60
N GLU A 750 -33.32 19.16 6.51
CA GLU A 750 -33.57 19.04 7.96
C GLU A 750 -34.38 20.24 8.49
N HIS A 751 -34.18 21.44 7.92
CA HIS A 751 -34.98 22.62 8.21
C HIS A 751 -36.44 22.44 7.79
N GLY A 752 -36.69 21.91 6.58
CA GLY A 752 -38.04 21.60 6.11
C GLY A 752 -38.77 20.60 6.99
N GLN A 753 -38.07 19.55 7.46
CA GLN A 753 -38.63 18.55 8.38
C GLN A 753 -39.03 19.19 9.72
N SER A 754 -38.16 20.02 10.31
CA SER A 754 -38.48 20.73 11.56
C SER A 754 -39.67 21.68 11.39
N LEU A 755 -39.81 22.35 10.25
CA LEU A 755 -40.98 23.18 9.94
C LEU A 755 -42.27 22.35 9.84
N ASP A 756 -42.21 21.18 9.20
CA ASP A 756 -43.35 20.26 9.09
C ASP A 756 -43.79 19.75 10.47
N TYR A 757 -42.85 19.42 11.36
CA TYR A 757 -43.14 19.02 12.74
C TYR A 757 -43.84 20.11 13.56
N LEU A 758 -43.76 21.37 13.13
CA LEU A 758 -44.41 22.51 13.75
C LEU A 758 -45.64 22.99 12.96
N GLY A 759 -46.10 22.22 11.98
CA GLY A 759 -47.28 22.52 11.17
C GLY A 759 -47.06 23.62 10.12
N GLN A 760 -45.83 24.08 9.90
CA GLN A 760 -45.49 25.17 8.97
C GLN A 760 -45.25 24.64 7.54
N HIS A 761 -46.20 23.88 7.01
CA HIS A 761 -46.00 23.06 5.81
C HIS A 761 -45.64 23.84 4.54
N GLN A 762 -46.14 25.08 4.40
CA GLN A 762 -45.83 25.91 3.23
C GLN A 762 -44.41 26.46 3.27
N ALA A 763 -43.88 26.76 4.46
CA ALA A 763 -42.48 27.12 4.63
C ALA A 763 -41.58 25.88 4.46
N ALA A 764 -42.01 24.72 4.96
CA ALA A 764 -41.32 23.45 4.77
C ALA A 764 -41.15 23.10 3.28
N ARG A 765 -42.20 23.31 2.48
CA ARG A 765 -42.14 23.17 1.01
C ARG A 765 -40.97 23.97 0.41
N GLN A 766 -40.85 25.25 0.76
CA GLN A 766 -39.80 26.13 0.21
C GLN A 766 -38.40 25.64 0.60
N ALA A 767 -38.24 25.16 1.85
CA ALA A 767 -36.98 24.60 2.31
C ALA A 767 -36.60 23.32 1.54
N PHE A 768 -37.56 22.43 1.28
CA PHE A 768 -37.33 21.23 0.47
C PHE A 768 -37.04 21.55 -1.00
N GLU A 769 -37.75 22.49 -1.61
CA GLU A 769 -37.47 22.96 -2.98
C GLU A 769 -36.04 23.52 -3.08
N SER A 770 -35.62 24.31 -2.09
CA SER A 770 -34.25 24.81 -1.96
C SER A 770 -33.23 23.68 -1.80
N ALA A 771 -33.51 22.68 -0.97
CA ALA A 771 -32.65 21.51 -0.82
C ALA A 771 -32.48 20.74 -2.14
N ILE A 772 -33.58 20.49 -2.86
CA ILE A 772 -33.58 19.82 -4.16
C ILE A 772 -32.84 20.63 -5.22
N GLN A 773 -32.95 21.96 -5.19
CA GLN A 773 -32.23 22.83 -6.11
C GLN A 773 -30.71 22.82 -5.86
N LEU A 774 -30.30 22.80 -4.59
CA LEU A 774 -28.90 22.77 -4.19
C LEU A 774 -28.23 21.41 -4.46
N ASP A 775 -28.96 20.31 -4.26
CA ASP A 775 -28.51 18.96 -4.58
C ASP A 775 -29.65 18.10 -5.16
N PRO A 776 -29.82 18.08 -6.49
CA PRO A 776 -30.86 17.28 -7.14
C PRO A 776 -30.72 15.77 -6.96
N ALA A 777 -29.53 15.30 -6.55
CA ALA A 777 -29.25 13.88 -6.31
C ALA A 777 -29.58 13.43 -4.89
N LEU A 778 -29.94 14.36 -3.99
CA LEU A 778 -30.30 14.07 -2.60
C LEU A 778 -31.69 13.41 -2.52
N SER A 779 -31.73 12.07 -2.57
CA SER A 779 -32.97 11.28 -2.55
C SER A 779 -33.84 11.56 -1.33
N GLU A 780 -33.22 11.79 -0.17
CA GLU A 780 -33.88 12.07 1.10
C GLU A 780 -34.66 13.39 1.08
N ALA A 781 -34.19 14.39 0.31
CA ALA A 781 -34.89 15.65 0.14
C ALA A 781 -36.14 15.48 -0.74
N GLN A 782 -36.04 14.68 -1.81
CA GLN A 782 -37.19 14.29 -2.63
C GLN A 782 -38.22 13.48 -1.83
N ALA A 783 -37.75 12.55 -0.99
CA ALA A 783 -38.61 11.76 -0.11
C ALA A 783 -39.35 12.64 0.91
N SER A 784 -38.64 13.58 1.54
CA SER A 784 -39.24 14.52 2.50
C SER A 784 -40.23 15.47 1.82
N PHE A 785 -39.92 15.95 0.60
CA PHE A 785 -40.83 16.73 -0.22
C PHE A 785 -42.10 15.95 -0.58
N ALA A 786 -42.00 14.65 -0.88
CA ALA A 786 -43.15 13.80 -1.15
C ALA A 786 -44.09 13.69 0.07
N VAL A 787 -43.54 13.54 1.27
CA VAL A 787 -44.32 13.52 2.52
C VAL A 787 -45.00 14.87 2.77
N ASN A 788 -44.28 15.98 2.58
CA ASN A 788 -44.84 17.32 2.69
C ASN A 788 -46.00 17.55 1.71
N ALA A 789 -45.83 17.17 0.44
CA ALA A 789 -46.86 17.28 -0.59
C ALA A 789 -48.10 16.45 -0.25
N LEU A 790 -47.92 15.23 0.31
CA LEU A 790 -49.00 14.37 0.75
C LEU A 790 -49.83 15.01 1.88
N ILE A 791 -49.16 15.57 2.91
CA ILE A 791 -49.81 16.25 4.05
C ILE A 791 -50.53 17.54 3.62
N ARG A 792 -50.07 18.19 2.55
CA ARG A 792 -50.70 19.37 1.93
C ARG A 792 -51.81 19.03 0.93
N GLY A 793 -52.12 17.74 0.74
CA GLY A 793 -53.17 17.28 -0.18
C GLY A 793 -52.82 17.36 -1.66
N GLN A 794 -51.54 17.44 -2.02
CA GLN A 794 -51.04 17.50 -3.40
C GLN A 794 -50.60 16.11 -3.88
N ASP A 795 -51.54 15.17 -4.03
CA ASP A 795 -51.20 13.75 -4.27
C ASP A 795 -50.36 13.51 -5.53
N ALA A 796 -50.69 14.18 -6.63
CA ALA A 796 -49.93 14.01 -7.86
C ALA A 796 -48.48 14.53 -7.73
N GLU A 797 -48.27 15.57 -6.92
CA GLU A 797 -46.93 16.08 -6.58
C GLU A 797 -46.18 15.09 -5.69
N ALA A 798 -46.85 14.55 -4.66
CA ALA A 798 -46.30 13.55 -3.76
C ALA A 798 -45.87 12.28 -4.51
N GLN A 799 -46.70 11.77 -5.42
CA GLN A 799 -46.37 10.58 -6.22
C GLN A 799 -45.15 10.82 -7.12
N ARG A 800 -45.08 11.96 -7.83
CA ARG A 800 -43.94 12.31 -8.68
C ARG A 800 -42.64 12.45 -7.89
N ALA A 801 -42.70 13.10 -6.74
CA ALA A 801 -41.54 13.28 -5.85
C ALA A 801 -41.06 11.93 -5.29
N ALA A 802 -41.98 11.08 -4.85
CA ALA A 802 -41.67 9.73 -4.39
C ALA A 802 -41.05 8.86 -5.51
N GLU A 803 -41.57 8.96 -6.73
CA GLU A 803 -40.98 8.29 -7.91
C GLU A 803 -39.57 8.80 -8.21
N GLN A 804 -39.34 10.10 -8.11
CA GLN A 804 -38.00 10.66 -8.28
C GLN A 804 -37.05 10.16 -7.18
N ALA A 805 -37.48 10.13 -5.92
CA ALA A 805 -36.70 9.56 -4.83
C ALA A 805 -36.36 8.07 -5.07
N LEU A 806 -37.32 7.27 -5.56
CA LEU A 806 -37.10 5.87 -5.94
C LEU A 806 -36.17 5.72 -7.15
N ARG A 807 -36.18 6.65 -8.11
CA ARG A 807 -35.20 6.64 -9.21
C ARG A 807 -33.77 6.85 -8.71
N LEU A 808 -33.60 7.75 -7.73
CA LEU A 808 -32.30 8.05 -7.12
C LEU A 808 -31.83 6.93 -6.17
N ALA A 809 -32.76 6.35 -5.40
CA ALA A 809 -32.48 5.30 -4.43
C ALA A 809 -33.56 4.18 -4.48
N PRO A 810 -33.45 3.22 -5.42
CA PRO A 810 -34.52 2.23 -5.70
C PRO A 810 -34.87 1.29 -4.54
N ASN A 811 -33.93 1.10 -3.62
CA ASN A 811 -34.05 0.17 -2.50
C ASN A 811 -34.56 0.85 -1.21
N GLU A 812 -34.90 2.14 -1.24
CA GLU A 812 -35.43 2.82 -0.06
C GLU A 812 -36.95 2.60 0.08
N PRO A 813 -37.41 2.09 1.24
CA PRO A 813 -38.82 1.74 1.42
C PRO A 813 -39.71 2.97 1.65
N ALA A 814 -39.17 4.03 2.25
CA ALA A 814 -39.96 5.20 2.67
C ALA A 814 -40.63 5.93 1.49
N PRO A 815 -39.94 6.26 0.37
CA PRO A 815 -40.60 6.86 -0.79
C PRO A 815 -41.74 6.01 -1.37
N ARG A 816 -41.56 4.69 -1.47
CA ARG A 816 -42.60 3.77 -1.96
C ARG A 816 -43.81 3.75 -1.02
N TYR A 817 -43.57 3.79 0.29
CA TYR A 817 -44.64 3.87 1.28
C TYR A 817 -45.43 5.19 1.15
N THR A 818 -44.73 6.33 1.05
CA THR A 818 -45.37 7.64 0.79
C THR A 818 -46.15 7.65 -0.52
N ARG A 819 -45.64 7.03 -1.59
CA ARG A 819 -46.35 6.88 -2.86
C ARG A 819 -47.64 6.07 -2.70
N ALA A 820 -47.59 4.97 -1.95
CA ALA A 820 -48.78 4.16 -1.68
C ALA A 820 -49.87 4.97 -0.96
N GLN A 821 -49.48 5.75 0.06
CA GLN A 821 -50.41 6.62 0.77
C GLN A 821 -50.98 7.71 -0.15
N ALA A 822 -50.15 8.35 -0.98
CA ALA A 822 -50.60 9.35 -1.95
C ALA A 822 -51.53 8.75 -3.02
N ARG A 823 -51.28 7.52 -3.49
CA ARG A 823 -52.17 6.78 -4.40
C ARG A 823 -53.52 6.47 -3.74
N TYR A 824 -53.50 5.97 -2.50
CA TYR A 824 -54.73 5.72 -1.74
C TYR A 824 -55.56 6.99 -1.60
N MET A 825 -54.93 8.11 -1.21
CA MET A 825 -55.63 9.37 -1.01
C MET A 825 -56.16 9.98 -2.32
N ALA A 826 -55.52 9.68 -3.46
CA ALA A 826 -56.00 10.04 -4.80
C ALA A 826 -57.11 9.12 -5.33
N GLY A 827 -57.44 8.04 -4.63
CA GLY A 827 -58.42 7.02 -5.06
C GLY A 827 -57.84 5.91 -5.93
N ASP A 828 -56.53 5.90 -6.20
CA ASP A 828 -55.83 4.77 -6.86
C ASP A 828 -55.51 3.67 -5.83
N TYR A 829 -56.55 2.98 -5.40
CA TYR A 829 -56.43 1.92 -4.39
C TYR A 829 -55.67 0.69 -4.92
N ALA A 830 -55.76 0.41 -6.23
CA ALA A 830 -55.06 -0.70 -6.87
C ALA A 830 -53.54 -0.47 -6.85
N GLY A 831 -53.08 0.70 -7.31
CA GLY A 831 -51.66 1.07 -7.27
C GLY A 831 -51.11 1.22 -5.86
N ALA A 832 -51.92 1.68 -4.89
CA ALA A 832 -51.55 1.70 -3.48
C ALA A 832 -51.32 0.27 -2.94
N SER A 833 -52.21 -0.67 -3.27
CA SER A 833 -52.10 -2.07 -2.86
C SER A 833 -50.87 -2.76 -3.46
N GLU A 834 -50.52 -2.44 -4.71
CA GLU A 834 -49.32 -2.96 -5.37
C GLU A 834 -48.05 -2.52 -4.62
N ASP A 835 -47.91 -1.23 -4.35
CA ASP A 835 -46.74 -0.69 -3.64
C ASP A 835 -46.58 -1.29 -2.24
N LEU A 836 -47.70 -1.47 -1.51
CA LEU A 836 -47.69 -2.04 -0.16
C LEU A 836 -47.37 -3.54 -0.17
N ARG A 837 -47.89 -4.31 -1.14
CA ARG A 837 -47.53 -5.73 -1.29
C ARG A 837 -46.06 -5.91 -1.62
N GLU A 838 -45.49 -5.03 -2.45
CA GLU A 838 -44.05 -5.06 -2.71
C GLU A 838 -43.26 -4.82 -1.41
N LEU A 839 -43.64 -3.81 -0.61
CA LEU A 839 -43.01 -3.52 0.67
C LEU A 839 -43.14 -4.64 1.72
N LEU A 840 -44.10 -5.55 1.54
CA LEU A 840 -44.36 -6.68 2.44
C LEU A 840 -43.81 -8.01 1.90
N ARG A 841 -43.29 -8.05 0.67
CA ARG A 841 -42.78 -9.28 0.07
C ARG A 841 -41.57 -9.81 0.86
N GLY A 842 -41.54 -11.12 1.14
CA GLY A 842 -40.42 -11.79 1.80
C GLY A 842 -40.25 -11.51 3.29
N GLY A 843 -41.23 -10.88 3.96
CA GLY A 843 -41.22 -10.67 5.42
C GLY A 843 -40.22 -9.61 5.91
N THR A 844 -39.67 -8.79 5.02
CA THR A 844 -38.66 -7.77 5.35
C THR A 844 -39.26 -6.59 6.13
N GLY A 845 -38.64 -6.20 7.24
CA GLY A 845 -39.05 -5.07 8.10
C GLY A 845 -39.47 -5.52 9.50
N SER A 846 -39.40 -4.61 10.47
CA SER A 846 -39.86 -4.82 11.85
C SER A 846 -41.36 -5.06 11.93
N GLU A 847 -41.85 -5.67 13.02
CA GLU A 847 -43.29 -5.87 13.27
C GLU A 847 -44.07 -4.54 13.18
N THR A 848 -43.48 -3.46 13.70
CA THR A 848 -44.04 -2.10 13.61
C THR A 848 -44.18 -1.62 12.17
N GLU A 849 -43.14 -1.72 11.34
CA GLU A 849 -43.20 -1.31 9.93
C GLU A 849 -44.20 -2.15 9.14
N ARG A 850 -44.23 -3.45 9.37
CA ARG A 850 -45.23 -4.34 8.76
C ARG A 850 -46.64 -3.98 9.20
N GLY A 851 -46.84 -3.60 10.46
CA GLY A 851 -48.11 -3.13 11.00
C GLY A 851 -48.61 -1.89 10.25
N TYR A 852 -47.78 -0.85 10.11
CA TYR A 852 -48.15 0.36 9.35
C TYR A 852 -48.49 0.06 7.89
N ARG A 853 -47.66 -0.73 7.20
CA ARG A 853 -47.92 -1.17 5.82
C ARG A 853 -49.22 -1.98 5.72
N GLY A 854 -49.49 -2.82 6.72
CA GLY A 854 -50.70 -3.63 6.84
C GLY A 854 -51.97 -2.80 7.02
N LEU A 855 -51.92 -1.72 7.82
CA LEU A 855 -53.05 -0.80 7.98
C LEU A 855 -53.49 -0.22 6.62
N TRP A 856 -52.54 0.33 5.88
CA TRP A 856 -52.82 0.90 4.56
C TRP A 856 -53.23 -0.15 3.54
N LEU A 857 -52.67 -1.36 3.59
CA LEU A 857 -53.05 -2.45 2.68
C LEU A 857 -54.49 -2.90 2.95
N PHE A 858 -54.87 -3.04 4.23
CA PHE A 858 -56.24 -3.35 4.62
C PHE A 858 -57.21 -2.30 4.06
N LEU A 859 -56.93 -1.02 4.28
CA LEU A 859 -57.77 0.09 3.82
C LEU A 859 -57.89 0.10 2.29
N ALA A 860 -56.77 -0.02 1.57
CA ALA A 860 -56.76 -0.01 0.10
C ALA A 860 -57.54 -1.18 -0.50
N GLN A 861 -57.50 -2.36 0.12
CA GLN A 861 -58.24 -3.53 -0.32
C GLN A 861 -59.75 -3.37 -0.08
N GLN A 862 -60.14 -2.93 1.12
CA GLN A 862 -61.55 -2.68 1.44
C GLN A 862 -62.15 -1.59 0.54
N ALA A 863 -61.41 -0.53 0.24
CA ALA A 863 -61.86 0.54 -0.66
C ALA A 863 -62.09 0.06 -2.11
N GLN A 864 -61.46 -1.05 -2.53
CA GLN A 864 -61.69 -1.72 -3.82
C GLN A 864 -62.87 -2.70 -3.79
N GLY A 865 -63.54 -2.87 -2.66
CA GLY A 865 -64.52 -3.95 -2.46
C GLY A 865 -63.89 -5.34 -2.34
N GLN A 866 -62.58 -5.43 -2.04
CA GLN A 866 -61.86 -6.68 -1.79
C GLN A 866 -61.75 -6.94 -0.29
N ASP A 867 -61.52 -8.19 0.11
CA ASP A 867 -61.41 -8.55 1.53
C ASP A 867 -60.03 -8.16 2.11
N GLY A 868 -59.98 -7.01 2.78
CA GLY A 868 -58.80 -6.56 3.50
C GLY A 868 -58.35 -7.50 4.63
N ARG A 869 -59.25 -8.31 5.21
CA ARG A 869 -58.87 -9.32 6.21
C ARG A 869 -58.06 -10.44 5.57
N ALA A 870 -58.49 -10.94 4.42
CA ALA A 870 -57.71 -11.92 3.66
C ALA A 870 -56.33 -11.35 3.26
N ALA A 871 -56.29 -10.11 2.76
CA ALA A 871 -55.04 -9.49 2.29
C ALA A 871 -54.00 -9.19 3.40
N THR A 872 -54.40 -9.22 4.66
CA THR A 872 -53.52 -8.93 5.81
C THR A 872 -53.42 -10.09 6.81
N ALA A 873 -53.91 -11.28 6.45
CA ALA A 873 -53.94 -12.44 7.35
C ALA A 873 -52.54 -12.82 7.86
N ASP A 874 -51.54 -12.82 6.98
CA ASP A 874 -50.16 -13.20 7.30
C ASP A 874 -49.42 -12.19 8.19
N LEU A 875 -49.99 -11.00 8.39
CA LEU A 875 -49.37 -9.95 9.22
C LEU A 875 -49.74 -10.10 10.69
N VAL A 876 -50.92 -10.65 11.00
CA VAL A 876 -51.43 -10.74 12.37
C VAL A 876 -50.95 -12.06 13.00
N GLY A 877 -49.81 -11.99 13.70
CA GLY A 877 -49.29 -13.11 14.48
C GLY A 877 -50.12 -13.41 15.73
N SER A 878 -49.86 -14.56 16.37
CA SER A 878 -50.53 -15.03 17.60
C SER A 878 -50.01 -14.38 18.89
N SER A 879 -49.28 -13.25 18.80
CA SER A 879 -48.73 -12.59 19.99
C SER A 879 -49.82 -11.99 20.86
N ASP A 880 -49.72 -12.23 22.17
CA ASP A 880 -50.60 -11.66 23.21
C ASP A 880 -50.30 -10.18 23.47
N LYS A 881 -49.11 -9.69 23.09
CA LYS A 881 -48.70 -8.28 23.19
C LYS A 881 -48.03 -7.82 21.90
N PRO A 882 -48.80 -7.60 20.82
CA PRO A 882 -48.23 -7.24 19.53
C PRO A 882 -47.68 -5.80 19.56
N ALA A 883 -46.60 -5.54 18.82
CA ALA A 883 -46.04 -4.18 18.73
C ALA A 883 -47.03 -3.20 18.12
N TRP A 884 -47.04 -1.94 18.57
CA TRP A 884 -47.77 -0.88 17.89
C TRP A 884 -47.23 -0.71 16.45
N PRO A 885 -48.09 -0.56 15.41
CA PRO A 885 -49.53 -0.28 15.45
C PRO A 885 -50.43 -1.51 15.20
N MET A 886 -49.98 -2.74 15.48
CA MET A 886 -50.76 -3.96 15.24
C MET A 886 -52.14 -3.99 15.92
N PRO A 887 -52.32 -3.45 17.14
CA PRO A 887 -53.67 -3.32 17.73
C PRO A 887 -54.64 -2.53 16.84
N LEU A 888 -54.16 -1.51 16.11
CA LEU A 888 -54.98 -0.76 15.14
C LEU A 888 -55.40 -1.66 13.98
N LEU A 889 -54.51 -2.52 13.49
CA LEU A 889 -54.81 -3.44 12.38
C LEU A 889 -55.85 -4.48 12.81
N ARG A 890 -55.71 -5.04 14.02
CA ARG A 890 -56.71 -5.93 14.62
C ARG A 890 -58.07 -5.22 14.79
N MET A 891 -58.08 -3.93 15.15
CA MET A 891 -59.31 -3.13 15.25
C MET A 891 -59.98 -2.90 13.88
N LEU A 892 -59.20 -2.59 12.84
CA LEU A 892 -59.71 -2.46 11.47
C LEU A 892 -60.31 -3.79 10.99
N ARG A 893 -59.67 -4.91 11.32
CA ARG A 893 -60.15 -6.26 11.05
C ARG A 893 -61.36 -6.67 11.92
N GLY A 894 -61.70 -5.90 12.96
CA GLY A 894 -62.82 -6.21 13.86
C GLY A 894 -62.52 -7.30 14.91
N GLU A 895 -61.24 -7.61 15.11
CA GLU A 895 -60.75 -8.56 16.12
C GLU A 895 -60.58 -7.88 17.49
N LEU A 896 -60.43 -6.56 17.52
CA LEU A 896 -60.44 -5.73 18.73
C LEU A 896 -61.48 -4.61 18.58
N SER A 897 -62.14 -4.27 19.68
CA SER A 897 -63.02 -3.10 19.78
C SER A 897 -62.21 -1.82 20.00
N LEU A 898 -62.80 -0.67 19.63
CA LEU A 898 -62.19 0.64 19.86
C LEU A 898 -61.85 0.87 21.35
N LYS A 899 -62.72 0.42 22.27
CA LYS A 899 -62.51 0.56 23.72
C LYS A 899 -61.30 -0.22 24.21
N GLU A 900 -61.08 -1.41 23.68
CA GLU A 900 -59.92 -2.24 24.05
C GLU A 900 -58.61 -1.58 23.60
N VAL A 901 -58.57 -1.01 22.39
CA VAL A 901 -57.39 -0.29 21.92
C VAL A 901 -57.18 1.01 22.70
N GLN A 902 -58.26 1.76 23.02
CA GLN A 902 -58.18 2.95 23.87
C GLN A 902 -57.57 2.64 25.24
N ALA A 903 -57.93 1.51 25.86
CA ALA A 903 -57.34 1.08 27.12
C ALA A 903 -55.83 0.80 26.99
N GLN A 904 -55.38 0.23 25.86
CA GLN A 904 -53.97 0.01 25.59
C GLN A 904 -53.21 1.32 25.37
N VAL A 905 -53.81 2.29 24.69
CA VAL A 905 -53.22 3.63 24.48
C VAL A 905 -53.08 4.38 25.81
N ALA A 906 -54.11 4.37 26.65
CA ALA A 906 -54.09 5.03 27.96
C ALA A 906 -53.05 4.44 28.94
N ALA A 907 -52.64 3.18 28.73
CA ALA A 907 -51.61 2.54 29.55
C ALA A 907 -50.20 3.06 29.26
N ASP A 908 -49.96 3.69 28.11
CA ASP A 908 -48.66 4.22 27.71
C ASP A 908 -48.63 5.74 27.76
N LYS A 909 -48.40 6.28 28.96
CA LYS A 909 -48.44 7.73 29.23
C LYS A 909 -47.41 8.55 28.44
N VAL A 910 -46.34 7.93 27.94
CA VAL A 910 -45.28 8.64 27.21
C VAL A 910 -45.68 8.83 25.75
N GLU A 911 -46.21 7.78 25.12
CA GLU A 911 -46.60 7.78 23.71
C GLU A 911 -48.10 8.08 23.50
N GLN A 912 -48.84 8.38 24.58
CA GLN A 912 -50.30 8.47 24.58
C GLN A 912 -50.82 9.41 23.48
N ALA A 913 -50.31 10.64 23.40
CA ALA A 913 -50.80 11.62 22.44
C ALA A 913 -50.60 11.16 20.98
N GLY A 914 -49.45 10.58 20.67
CA GLY A 914 -49.14 10.05 19.34
C GLY A 914 -50.04 8.87 18.98
N ARG A 915 -50.20 7.91 19.90
CA ARG A 915 -51.07 6.75 19.68
C ARG A 915 -52.55 7.12 19.61
N GLU A 916 -53.00 8.13 20.35
CA GLU A 916 -54.35 8.68 20.22
C GLU A 916 -54.56 9.30 18.83
N CYS A 917 -53.56 10.02 18.31
CA CYS A 917 -53.61 10.63 16.99
C CYS A 917 -53.85 9.56 15.91
N GLU A 918 -53.04 8.51 15.93
CA GLU A 918 -53.13 7.39 14.97
C GLU A 918 -54.42 6.59 15.17
N LEU A 919 -54.77 6.24 16.41
CA LEU A 919 -55.98 5.50 16.74
C LEU A 919 -57.22 6.18 16.16
N TYR A 920 -57.38 7.47 16.42
CA TYR A 920 -58.54 8.21 15.96
C TYR A 920 -58.50 8.44 14.45
N PHE A 921 -57.33 8.62 13.84
CA PHE A 921 -57.22 8.67 12.37
C PHE A 921 -57.69 7.36 11.72
N PHE A 922 -57.18 6.20 12.16
CA PHE A 922 -57.56 4.92 11.57
C PHE A 922 -59.01 4.52 11.91
N ALA A 923 -59.53 4.90 13.09
CA ALA A 923 -60.96 4.77 13.41
C ALA A 923 -61.83 5.62 12.48
N ALA A 924 -61.39 6.82 12.10
CA ALA A 924 -62.08 7.63 11.12
C ALA A 924 -62.06 6.98 9.73
N GLN A 925 -60.91 6.47 9.28
CA GLN A 925 -60.81 5.77 7.98
C GLN A 925 -61.77 4.57 7.91
N LYS A 926 -61.93 3.81 9.01
CA LYS A 926 -62.92 2.74 9.10
C LYS A 926 -64.35 3.25 8.93
N ALA A 927 -64.71 4.31 9.66
CA ALA A 927 -66.05 4.92 9.56
C ALA A 927 -66.34 5.47 8.14
N VAL A 928 -65.32 5.99 7.44
CA VAL A 928 -65.44 6.40 6.03
C VAL A 928 -65.78 5.21 5.12
N LEU A 929 -65.12 4.06 5.31
CA LEU A 929 -65.44 2.82 4.56
C LEU A 929 -66.86 2.30 4.86
N GLU A 930 -67.31 2.45 6.11
CA GLU A 930 -68.66 2.10 6.57
C GLU A 930 -69.73 3.14 6.17
N ARG A 931 -69.33 4.21 5.48
CA ARG A 931 -70.19 5.35 5.06
C ARG A 931 -70.79 6.16 6.23
N ASP A 932 -70.25 6.03 7.44
CA ASP A 932 -70.64 6.84 8.60
C ASP A 932 -69.84 8.15 8.67
N THR A 933 -70.33 9.15 7.93
CA THR A 933 -69.64 10.44 7.78
C THR A 933 -69.63 11.26 9.06
N GLU A 934 -70.68 11.16 9.89
CA GLU A 934 -70.76 11.90 11.15
C GLU A 934 -69.72 11.37 12.15
N GLN A 935 -69.65 10.05 12.28
CA GLN A 935 -68.69 9.41 13.16
C GLN A 935 -67.24 9.60 12.68
N ALA A 936 -67.00 9.53 11.36
CA ALA A 936 -65.69 9.85 10.77
C ALA A 936 -65.24 11.27 11.14
N ARG A 937 -66.11 12.29 10.97
CA ARG A 937 -65.80 13.68 11.36
C ARG A 937 -65.44 13.80 12.85
N ARG A 938 -66.20 13.13 13.75
CA ARG A 938 -65.90 13.11 15.19
C ARG A 938 -64.52 12.54 15.51
N TRP A 939 -64.14 11.44 14.84
CA TRP A 939 -62.83 10.83 15.07
C TRP A 939 -61.69 11.67 14.51
N LEU A 940 -61.86 12.29 13.35
CA LEU A 940 -60.87 13.22 12.80
C LEU A 940 -60.66 14.42 13.73
N ASP A 941 -61.73 15.00 14.29
CA ASP A 941 -61.63 16.10 15.25
C ASP A 941 -60.86 15.68 16.52
N ARG A 942 -61.00 14.44 16.98
CA ARG A 942 -60.22 13.91 18.10
C ARG A 942 -58.75 13.68 17.75
N SER A 943 -58.46 13.19 16.55
CA SER A 943 -57.08 13.05 16.06
C SER A 943 -56.39 14.42 16.02
N LEU A 944 -57.07 15.44 15.50
CA LEU A 944 -56.56 16.81 15.43
C LEU A 944 -56.41 17.49 16.80
N ALA A 945 -57.25 17.13 17.78
CA ALA A 945 -57.15 17.66 19.14
C ALA A 945 -55.87 17.22 19.87
N THR A 946 -55.19 16.17 19.41
CA THR A 946 -53.92 15.71 20.00
C THR A 946 -52.76 16.69 19.79
N GLY A 947 -52.81 17.50 18.73
CA GLY A 947 -51.76 18.45 18.37
C GLY A 947 -50.44 17.83 17.91
N VAL A 948 -50.38 16.53 17.60
CA VAL A 948 -49.17 15.80 17.19
C VAL A 948 -48.87 16.01 15.70
N MET A 949 -48.47 17.22 15.34
CA MET A 949 -48.30 17.67 13.94
C MET A 949 -47.21 16.92 13.17
N GLU A 950 -46.24 16.33 13.86
CA GLU A 950 -45.15 15.56 13.27
C GLU A 950 -45.57 14.19 12.74
N PHE A 951 -46.79 13.72 13.06
CA PHE A 951 -47.31 12.45 12.55
C PHE A 951 -48.04 12.67 11.22
N ILE A 952 -47.82 11.77 10.26
CA ILE A 952 -48.47 11.87 8.96
C ILE A 952 -49.99 11.73 9.10
N GLU A 953 -50.46 10.91 10.04
CA GLU A 953 -51.86 10.71 10.39
C GLU A 953 -52.54 12.02 10.79
N TYR A 954 -51.84 12.92 11.50
CA TYR A 954 -52.38 14.24 11.85
C TYR A 954 -52.64 15.09 10.59
N GLY A 955 -51.64 15.14 9.71
CA GLY A 955 -51.74 15.86 8.43
C GLY A 955 -52.85 15.31 7.54
N LEU A 956 -52.95 13.98 7.45
CA LEU A 956 -54.01 13.31 6.70
C LEU A 956 -55.38 13.45 7.36
N ALA A 957 -55.46 13.50 8.69
CA ALA A 957 -56.71 13.76 9.41
C ALA A 957 -57.27 15.14 9.08
N ARG A 958 -56.42 16.17 9.04
CA ARG A 958 -56.81 17.54 8.67
C ARG A 958 -57.41 17.57 7.27
N ARG A 959 -56.68 16.99 6.32
CA ARG A 959 -57.11 16.91 4.92
C ARG A 959 -58.43 16.17 4.76
N GLU A 960 -58.56 15.01 5.40
CA GLU A 960 -59.78 14.21 5.31
C GLU A 960 -60.98 14.93 5.95
N ARG A 961 -60.73 15.70 7.01
CA ARG A 961 -61.76 16.53 7.65
C ARG A 961 -62.26 17.65 6.75
N GLU A 962 -61.36 18.30 6.01
CA GLU A 962 -61.68 19.30 4.99
C GLU A 962 -62.45 18.69 3.81
N ARG A 963 -62.03 17.51 3.33
CA ARG A 963 -62.72 16.75 2.28
C ARG A 963 -64.14 16.37 2.68
N LEU A 964 -64.35 15.96 3.93
CA LEU A 964 -65.67 15.64 4.46
C LEU A 964 -66.50 16.88 4.78
N ALA A 965 -65.92 18.07 4.94
CA ALA A 965 -66.66 19.31 5.16
C ALA A 965 -67.14 19.97 3.85
N SER A 966 -66.49 19.66 2.73
CA SER A 966 -66.83 20.15 1.39
C SER A 966 -67.85 19.26 0.63
N ARG A 967 -68.25 18.15 1.23
CA ARG A 967 -69.33 17.25 0.79
C ARG A 967 -70.49 17.33 1.78
#